data_AF-A0A5F5XL04-F1
#
_entry.id   AF-A0A5F5XL04-F1
#
_cell.length_a   1.000
_cell.length_b   1.000
_cell.length_c   1.000
_cell.angle_alpha   90.00
_cell.angle_beta   90.00
_cell.angle_gamma   90.00
#
_symmetry.space_group_name_H-M   'P 1'
#
loop_
_entity.id
_entity.type
_entity.pdbx_description
1 polymer ?
#
loop_
_entity_poly.entity_id
_entity_poly.type
_entity_poly.pdbx_seq_one_letter_code
_entity_poly.pdbx_strand_id
1 'polypeptide(L)'
;MRTLSDVVGSPSRILEQSCERSISFSREAFSRISRKSRPNVTQLAEWSSFKYSFVSNLERRAIPSVNERHIEQRIAECLLCPGVDDQADEEFDELCFEFGLELDEITSEKEIISKEQGNEKAEGASDVVLYKIDVPANRYDLLCLEGLVRGLQVFKERIKAPVYKRVTPNGEIQKLIITEETARIRPYAVAAVLRNIKFTKDRYDSFIELQEKLHQNICRKRALVAIGTHDLDTLSGPFTYTAKRPSDIKFKPLNKTKEYTACELMNIYKTDNHLKHYLHIIENKPLFPVIYDSNGVVLSMPPIINGNHSKITVNTRNVFIECTGTDFTKAKIVLDVIVTMFSEYCENPFMVEAAEVVFPNGKSYIFPELAYRKEIVRADLINKKVGIRETPENIAKLLTRMHLKSEVIGDGNQIEIEIPPTRADVIHACDIVEDAAIAYGYNNIQMALPKTYTIANQFPLNKLTELLRYDMAAAGFTEALTFALCSQEDIADKLGLDISATKAVHISNPKTAEFQVARTTLLPGLLKTIAANRKMPLPLKLFEISDIVVKDSSRDVGARNYRHLCAVYYNKNPGFEIIHGLLDRIMQLLNVPPGEKKGGYVIKASEGAAFFPGRCAEILARGQSIGKLGVLHPDVITKFELTMPCSSLEINIEPFL
;
A
#
# COMPACT_ATOMS: atom_id res chain seq x y z
N MET A 1 6.54 8.47 50.60
CA MET A 1 6.46 7.10 50.03
C MET A 1 5.82 7.21 48.65
N ARG A 2 6.55 6.75 47.62
CA ARG A 2 6.25 6.86 46.18
C ARG A 2 5.30 5.74 45.72
N THR A 3 4.56 5.97 44.64
CA THR A 3 4.38 5.12 43.41
C THR A 3 3.23 5.72 42.57
N LEU A 4 3.47 6.28 41.37
CA LEU A 4 3.70 5.69 40.03
C LEU A 4 2.43 5.09 39.39
N SER A 5 1.71 5.89 38.60
CA SER A 5 0.91 5.44 37.44
C SER A 5 0.37 6.64 36.64
N ASP A 6 1.19 7.22 35.78
CA ASP A 6 0.76 8.03 34.64
C ASP A 6 1.79 7.80 33.52
N VAL A 7 1.34 7.85 32.26
CA VAL A 7 2.07 7.59 30.99
C VAL A 7 1.82 6.21 30.37
N VAL A 8 0.66 6.07 29.71
CA VAL A 8 0.51 5.28 28.46
C VAL A 8 -0.45 6.05 27.56
N GLY A 9 0.09 6.75 26.56
CA GLY A 9 -0.69 7.39 25.49
C GLY A 9 -1.31 6.33 24.57
N SER A 10 -2.61 6.44 24.31
CA SER A 10 -3.37 5.47 23.53
C SER A 10 -3.13 5.61 22.00
N PRO A 11 -3.10 4.50 21.24
CA PRO A 11 -2.97 4.49 19.77
C PRO A 11 -4.07 5.25 19.00
N SER A 12 -5.16 5.63 19.68
CA SER A 12 -6.29 6.36 19.12
C SER A 12 -5.95 7.80 18.69
N ARG A 13 -5.01 8.48 19.36
CA ARG A 13 -4.63 9.87 19.02
C ARG A 13 -3.85 10.00 17.71
N ILE A 14 -3.10 8.96 17.33
CA ILE A 14 -2.27 8.97 16.11
C ILE A 14 -3.16 8.78 14.86
N LEU A 15 -4.23 7.99 14.98
CA LEU A 15 -5.22 7.80 13.92
C LEU A 15 -6.15 9.00 13.76
N GLU A 16 -6.56 9.66 14.86
CA GLU A 16 -7.29 10.94 14.79
C GLU A 16 -6.47 12.02 14.10
N GLN A 17 -5.19 12.16 14.42
CA GLN A 17 -4.29 13.14 13.78
C GLN A 17 -4.05 12.86 12.28
N SER A 18 -3.99 11.59 11.88
CA SER A 18 -3.81 11.22 10.47
C SER A 18 -5.08 11.48 9.65
N CYS A 19 -6.26 11.21 10.21
CA CYS A 19 -7.56 11.53 9.59
C CYS A 19 -7.82 13.04 9.52
N GLU A 20 -7.47 13.80 10.58
CA GLU A 20 -7.56 15.25 10.58
C GLU A 20 -6.65 15.89 9.54
N ARG A 21 -5.44 15.37 9.33
CA ARG A 21 -4.51 15.82 8.27
C ARG A 21 -5.05 15.56 6.86
N SER A 22 -5.67 14.41 6.61
CA SER A 22 -6.29 14.14 5.30
C SER A 22 -7.51 15.04 5.03
N ILE A 23 -8.28 15.38 6.07
CA ILE A 23 -9.44 16.28 5.98
C ILE A 23 -9.00 17.75 5.86
N SER A 24 -7.90 18.16 6.51
CA SER A 24 -7.33 19.51 6.39
C SER A 24 -6.70 19.73 5.01
N PHE A 25 -5.98 18.74 4.48
CA PHE A 25 -5.42 18.76 3.12
C PHE A 25 -6.51 18.90 2.05
N SER A 26 -7.63 18.18 2.24
CA SER A 26 -8.83 18.35 1.43
C SER A 26 -9.38 19.77 1.51
N ARG A 27 -9.43 20.37 2.71
CA ARG A 27 -9.92 21.76 2.89
C ARG A 27 -9.00 22.80 2.25
N GLU A 28 -7.68 22.65 2.31
CA GLU A 28 -6.74 23.60 1.71
C GLU A 28 -6.72 23.54 0.18
N ALA A 29 -6.69 22.34 -0.40
CA ALA A 29 -6.83 22.13 -1.83
C ALA A 29 -8.18 22.67 -2.35
N PHE A 30 -9.28 22.42 -1.61
CA PHE A 30 -10.60 22.97 -1.96
C PHE A 30 -10.73 24.47 -1.72
N SER A 31 -10.00 25.07 -0.76
CA SER A 31 -10.02 26.52 -0.53
C SER A 31 -9.31 27.28 -1.66
N ARG A 32 -8.23 26.71 -2.22
CA ARG A 32 -7.53 27.27 -3.40
C ARG A 32 -8.41 27.20 -4.65
N ILE A 33 -9.25 26.17 -4.79
CA ILE A 33 -10.19 26.01 -5.91
C ILE A 33 -11.43 26.92 -5.77
N SER A 34 -11.98 27.10 -4.56
CA SER A 34 -13.26 27.85 -4.39
C SER A 34 -13.14 29.38 -4.41
N ARG A 35 -11.92 29.94 -4.37
CA ARG A 35 -11.71 31.41 -4.45
C ARG A 35 -12.10 32.04 -5.80
N LYS A 36 -12.50 31.26 -6.82
CA LYS A 36 -12.84 31.77 -8.17
C LYS A 36 -14.31 31.66 -8.60
N SER A 37 -15.22 31.04 -7.83
CA SER A 37 -16.67 31.10 -8.16
C SER A 37 -17.57 30.64 -7.00
N ARG A 38 -18.71 31.31 -6.78
CA ARG A 38 -19.74 30.86 -5.82
C ARG A 38 -20.59 29.75 -6.47
N PRO A 39 -20.70 28.55 -5.88
CA PRO A 39 -21.51 27.48 -6.45
C PRO A 39 -23.00 27.63 -6.10
N ASN A 40 -23.88 27.22 -7.03
CA ASN A 40 -25.33 27.18 -6.83
C ASN A 40 -25.79 25.82 -6.28
N VAL A 41 -26.98 25.77 -5.68
CA VAL A 41 -27.54 24.64 -4.90
C VAL A 41 -27.51 23.29 -5.63
N THR A 42 -27.57 23.28 -6.97
CA THR A 42 -27.47 22.06 -7.80
C THR A 42 -26.06 21.45 -7.83
N GLN A 43 -25.00 22.26 -7.71
CA GLN A 43 -23.62 21.75 -7.64
C GLN A 43 -23.36 21.06 -6.29
N LEU A 44 -23.97 21.52 -5.20
CA LEU A 44 -23.83 20.87 -3.88
C LEU A 44 -24.40 19.44 -3.85
N ALA A 45 -25.41 19.14 -4.67
CA ALA A 45 -26.01 17.82 -4.78
C ALA A 45 -25.15 16.83 -5.60
N GLU A 46 -24.44 17.31 -6.63
CA GLU A 46 -23.47 16.50 -7.37
C GLU A 46 -22.23 16.17 -6.50
N TRP A 47 -21.87 17.08 -5.59
CA TRP A 47 -20.71 16.93 -4.71
C TRP A 47 -20.93 15.91 -3.58
N SER A 48 -22.19 15.68 -3.15
CA SER A 48 -22.51 14.62 -2.19
C SER A 48 -22.39 13.23 -2.83
N SER A 49 -22.85 13.05 -4.07
CA SER A 49 -22.69 11.80 -4.82
C SER A 49 -21.23 11.46 -5.10
N PHE A 50 -20.39 12.47 -5.34
CA PHE A 50 -18.95 12.27 -5.52
C PHE A 50 -18.26 11.77 -4.25
N LYS A 51 -18.66 12.25 -3.07
CA LYS A 51 -18.18 11.72 -1.77
C LYS A 51 -18.50 10.24 -1.58
N TYR A 52 -19.70 9.78 -1.97
CA TYR A 52 -20.09 8.37 -1.87
C TYR A 52 -19.27 7.44 -2.80
N SER A 53 -18.93 7.91 -4.01
CA SER A 53 -18.07 7.14 -4.92
C SER A 53 -16.59 7.17 -4.54
N PHE A 54 -16.13 8.24 -3.88
CA PHE A 54 -14.73 8.39 -3.51
C PHE A 54 -14.38 7.58 -2.25
N VAL A 55 -15.26 7.58 -1.24
CA VAL A 55 -15.09 6.78 -0.01
C VAL A 55 -15.15 5.27 -0.31
N SER A 56 -16.07 4.83 -1.19
CA SER A 56 -16.16 3.41 -1.59
C SER A 56 -14.97 2.93 -2.44
N ASN A 57 -14.29 3.81 -3.17
CA ASN A 57 -13.05 3.48 -3.90
C ASN A 57 -11.81 3.50 -3.00
N LEU A 58 -11.79 4.29 -1.93
CA LEU A 58 -10.75 4.26 -0.90
C LEU A 58 -10.77 2.94 -0.10
N GLU A 59 -11.96 2.40 0.20
CA GLU A 59 -12.10 1.11 0.89
C GLU A 59 -11.60 -0.08 0.07
N ARG A 60 -11.67 -0.03 -1.26
CA ARG A 60 -11.12 -1.08 -2.15
C ARG A 60 -9.60 -1.06 -2.29
N ARG A 61 -8.93 -0.02 -1.81
CA ARG A 61 -7.47 0.18 -1.90
C ARG A 61 -6.76 0.06 -0.55
N ALA A 62 -7.36 -0.61 0.44
CA ALA A 62 -6.64 -1.06 1.64
C ALA A 62 -5.67 -2.22 1.30
N ILE A 63 -4.70 -1.93 0.44
CA ILE A 63 -3.43 -2.64 0.36
C ILE A 63 -2.73 -2.34 1.69
N PRO A 64 -2.17 -3.34 2.40
CA PRO A 64 -1.42 -3.08 3.62
C PRO A 64 -0.42 -1.97 3.36
N SER A 65 -0.39 -0.95 4.21
CA SER A 65 0.60 0.12 4.16
C SER A 65 1.99 -0.50 3.97
N VAL A 66 2.53 -0.34 2.76
CA VAL A 66 3.94 -0.58 2.49
C VAL A 66 4.67 0.56 3.19
N ASN A 67 4.96 0.34 4.49
CA ASN A 67 5.80 1.20 5.30
C ASN A 67 7.23 1.18 4.72
N GLU A 68 7.84 2.37 4.73
CA GLU A 68 9.21 2.72 4.31
C GLU A 68 9.42 2.85 2.79
N ARG A 69 8.84 3.91 2.21
CA ARG A 69 9.15 4.39 0.84
C ARG A 69 9.95 5.70 0.80
N HIS A 70 10.25 6.24 1.99
CA HIS A 70 10.88 7.53 2.11
C HIS A 70 12.39 7.45 1.91
N ILE A 71 12.92 8.48 1.26
CA ILE A 71 14.34 8.77 1.26
C ILE A 71 14.60 9.89 2.24
N GLU A 72 15.18 9.55 3.39
CA GLU A 72 15.63 10.51 4.39
C GLU A 72 17.10 10.79 4.12
N GLN A 73 17.41 11.89 3.43
CA GLN A 73 18.79 12.16 3.04
C GLN A 73 19.22 13.57 3.36
N ARG A 74 20.49 13.66 3.80
CA ARG A 74 21.25 14.90 3.85
C ARG A 74 21.45 15.35 2.41
N ILE A 75 20.57 16.21 1.90
CA ILE A 75 20.92 17.02 0.74
C ILE A 75 21.82 18.16 1.25
N ALA A 76 22.96 17.79 1.84
CA ALA A 76 23.98 18.74 2.23
C ALA A 76 24.71 19.17 0.95
N GLU A 77 24.49 20.43 0.54
CA GLU A 77 25.25 21.12 -0.52
C GLU A 77 25.26 20.45 -1.91
N CYS A 78 24.22 19.72 -2.30
CA CYS A 78 24.14 19.16 -3.64
C CYS A 78 23.55 20.17 -4.64
N LEU A 79 24.44 20.88 -5.37
CA LEU A 79 24.41 21.30 -6.80
C LEU A 79 23.11 21.80 -7.49
N LEU A 80 21.95 21.78 -6.84
CA LEU A 80 20.65 22.14 -7.39
C LEU A 80 20.25 23.54 -6.93
N CYS A 81 20.49 23.90 -5.65
CA CYS A 81 20.31 25.24 -5.08
C CYS A 81 21.51 25.62 -4.17
N PRO A 82 22.24 26.71 -4.45
CA PRO A 82 23.31 27.20 -3.56
C PRO A 82 22.71 28.09 -2.46
N GLY A 83 22.21 27.48 -1.38
CA GLY A 83 21.74 28.18 -0.19
C GLY A 83 20.61 27.46 0.54
N VAL A 84 20.63 27.48 1.87
CA VAL A 84 19.49 27.11 2.72
C VAL A 84 18.69 28.38 2.95
N ASP A 85 17.71 28.63 2.09
CA ASP A 85 16.74 29.74 2.13
C ASP A 85 15.37 29.12 1.85
N ASP A 86 14.30 29.64 2.46
CA ASP A 86 12.90 29.20 2.24
C ASP A 86 12.56 29.18 0.74
N GLN A 87 13.16 30.07 -0.06
CA GLN A 87 13.00 30.11 -1.50
C GLN A 87 13.62 28.88 -2.22
N ALA A 88 14.72 28.33 -1.71
CA ALA A 88 15.35 27.13 -2.26
C ALA A 88 14.51 25.86 -2.00
N ASP A 89 13.79 25.82 -0.88
CA ASP A 89 12.90 24.72 -0.53
C ASP A 89 11.66 24.69 -1.45
N GLU A 90 11.05 25.85 -1.73
CA GLU A 90 9.94 25.96 -2.68
C GLU A 90 10.35 25.55 -4.10
N GLU A 91 11.55 25.97 -4.55
CA GLU A 91 12.09 25.58 -5.85
C GLU A 91 12.36 24.07 -5.96
N PHE A 92 12.79 23.44 -4.87
CA PHE A 92 13.02 21.99 -4.83
C PHE A 92 11.73 21.19 -4.74
N ASP A 93 10.71 21.69 -4.03
CA ASP A 93 9.37 21.08 -4.01
C ASP A 93 8.73 21.12 -5.40
N GLU A 94 8.81 22.26 -6.11
CA GLU A 94 8.32 22.35 -7.49
C GLU A 94 9.09 21.41 -8.44
N LEU A 95 10.41 21.26 -8.25
CA LEU A 95 11.21 20.29 -8.99
C LEU A 95 10.73 18.84 -8.74
N CYS A 96 10.42 18.51 -7.49
CA CYS A 96 9.89 17.20 -7.12
C CYS A 96 8.55 16.98 -7.83
N PHE A 97 7.64 17.95 -7.74
CA PHE A 97 6.32 17.88 -8.38
C PHE A 97 6.41 17.70 -9.91
N GLU A 98 7.27 18.48 -10.59
CA GLU A 98 7.49 18.36 -12.03
C GLU A 98 7.99 16.97 -12.46
N PHE A 99 8.80 16.33 -11.61
CA PHE A 99 9.39 15.01 -11.89
C PHE A 99 8.52 13.83 -11.41
N GLY A 100 7.43 14.10 -10.68
CA GLY A 100 6.55 13.07 -10.10
C GLY A 100 7.04 12.51 -8.76
N LEU A 101 7.78 13.31 -8.01
CA LEU A 101 8.18 13.07 -6.62
C LEU A 101 7.36 13.96 -5.68
N GLU A 102 7.40 13.64 -4.40
CA GLU A 102 6.76 14.44 -3.35
C GLU A 102 7.76 14.69 -2.23
N LEU A 103 7.92 15.96 -1.83
CA LEU A 103 8.68 16.30 -0.64
C LEU A 103 7.76 16.21 0.59
N ASP A 104 7.86 15.12 1.35
CA ASP A 104 6.95 14.79 2.45
C ASP A 104 7.22 15.63 3.70
N GLU A 105 8.47 15.66 4.16
CA GLU A 105 8.89 16.47 5.30
C GLU A 105 10.35 16.92 5.19
N ILE A 106 10.64 18.08 5.79
CA ILE A 106 12.01 18.58 6.02
C ILE A 106 12.22 18.46 7.53
N THR A 107 13.16 17.61 7.95
CA THR A 107 13.39 17.28 9.37
C THR A 107 14.88 17.14 9.66
N SER A 108 15.28 16.84 10.90
CA SER A 108 16.64 16.39 11.21
C SER A 108 16.66 15.04 11.94
N GLU A 109 17.80 14.35 11.92
CA GLU A 109 17.98 13.06 12.63
C GLU A 109 17.65 13.23 14.14
N LYS A 110 17.99 14.39 14.69
CA LYS A 110 17.66 14.79 16.05
C LYS A 110 16.15 14.92 16.28
N GLU A 111 15.41 15.53 15.37
CA GLU A 111 13.95 15.64 15.47
C GLU A 111 13.24 14.29 15.37
N ILE A 112 13.71 13.40 14.48
CA ILE A 112 13.17 12.05 14.32
C ILE A 112 13.34 11.26 15.62
N ILE A 113 14.56 11.21 16.16
CA ILE A 113 14.87 10.48 17.40
C ILE A 113 14.13 11.10 18.59
N SER A 114 14.05 12.42 18.65
CA SER A 114 13.28 13.15 19.68
C SER A 114 11.81 12.74 19.68
N LYS A 115 11.19 12.68 18.49
CA LYS A 115 9.76 12.35 18.31
C LYS A 115 9.44 10.89 18.61
N GLU A 116 10.31 9.95 18.23
CA GLU A 116 10.05 8.52 18.37
C GLU A 116 10.57 7.90 19.67
N GLN A 117 11.72 8.35 20.16
CA GLN A 117 12.45 7.72 21.26
C GLN A 117 12.70 8.64 22.46
N GLY A 118 12.24 9.89 22.37
CA GLY A 118 12.37 10.90 23.42
C GLY A 118 13.67 11.70 23.35
N ASN A 119 13.65 12.90 23.94
CA ASN A 119 14.74 13.89 23.83
C ASN A 119 16.08 13.42 24.38
N GLU A 120 16.10 12.57 25.41
CA GLU A 120 17.34 12.08 26.04
C GLU A 120 18.20 11.24 25.09
N LYS A 121 17.58 10.56 24.11
CA LYS A 121 18.28 9.78 23.09
C LYS A 121 18.71 10.61 21.88
N ALA A 122 18.22 11.83 21.75
CA ALA A 122 18.61 12.76 20.70
C ALA A 122 19.90 13.53 21.03
N GLU A 123 20.40 13.45 22.28
CA GLU A 123 21.67 14.04 22.68
C GLU A 123 22.85 13.35 21.96
N GLY A 124 23.34 13.99 20.90
CA GLY A 124 24.43 13.49 20.04
C GLY A 124 24.00 13.12 18.62
N ALA A 125 22.70 13.18 18.31
CA ALA A 125 22.18 13.03 16.95
C ALA A 125 22.46 14.28 16.11
N SER A 126 22.60 14.11 14.80
CA SER A 126 22.89 15.22 13.90
C SER A 126 21.67 16.14 13.72
N ASP A 127 21.89 17.45 13.82
CA ASP A 127 20.85 18.47 13.56
C ASP A 127 20.91 18.97 12.11
N VAL A 128 21.46 18.17 11.20
CA VAL A 128 21.53 18.51 9.78
C VAL A 128 20.16 18.33 9.15
N VAL A 129 19.77 19.29 8.30
CA VAL A 129 18.53 19.26 7.54
C VAL A 129 18.51 18.06 6.58
N LEU A 130 17.48 17.24 6.70
CA LEU A 130 17.18 16.07 5.88
C LEU A 130 15.89 16.35 5.12
N TYR A 131 15.93 16.15 3.80
CA TYR A 131 14.72 16.12 2.98
C TYR A 131 14.21 14.69 2.95
N LYS A 132 12.93 14.51 3.25
CA LYS A 132 12.22 13.25 3.13
C LYS A 132 11.41 13.24 1.85
N ILE A 133 11.88 12.48 0.87
CA ILE A 133 11.29 12.46 -0.47
C ILE A 133 10.58 11.12 -0.67
N ASP A 134 9.32 11.17 -1.08
CA ASP A 134 8.57 9.98 -1.52
C ASP A 134 8.83 9.71 -2.99
N VAL A 135 9.10 8.43 -3.30
CA VAL A 135 9.55 7.97 -4.61
C VAL A 135 8.58 6.91 -5.14
N PRO A 136 8.23 6.93 -6.43
CA PRO A 136 7.30 5.97 -6.97
C PRO A 136 7.88 4.55 -6.95
N ALA A 137 7.06 3.59 -6.53
CA ALA A 137 7.50 2.21 -6.25
C ALA A 137 7.97 1.40 -7.49
N ASN A 138 7.80 1.95 -8.70
CA ASN A 138 8.29 1.39 -9.96
C ASN A 138 9.74 1.81 -10.27
N ARG A 139 10.21 2.96 -9.78
CA ARG A 139 11.53 3.52 -10.11
C ARG A 139 12.59 3.14 -9.07
N TYR A 140 13.16 1.96 -9.23
CA TYR A 140 14.19 1.44 -8.32
C TYR A 140 15.51 2.22 -8.40
N ASP A 141 15.77 2.90 -9.52
CA ASP A 141 16.93 3.76 -9.74
C ASP A 141 16.89 5.06 -8.93
N LEU A 142 15.77 5.37 -8.27
CA LEU A 142 15.61 6.58 -7.47
C LEU A 142 15.71 6.32 -5.96
N LEU A 143 15.97 5.09 -5.51
CA LEU A 143 15.93 4.71 -4.08
C LEU A 143 17.13 5.17 -3.24
N CYS A 144 18.11 5.85 -3.84
CA CYS A 144 19.28 6.41 -3.16
C CYS A 144 19.63 7.80 -3.69
N LEU A 145 20.57 8.48 -3.02
CA LEU A 145 20.94 9.86 -3.34
C LEU A 145 21.51 9.95 -4.75
N GLU A 146 22.40 9.02 -5.07
CA GLU A 146 23.11 8.95 -6.35
C GLU A 146 22.12 8.80 -7.50
N GLY A 147 21.10 7.96 -7.30
CA GLY A 147 20.02 7.73 -8.23
C GLY A 147 19.15 8.97 -8.44
N LEU A 148 18.67 9.54 -7.34
CA LEU A 148 17.80 10.71 -7.34
C LEU A 148 18.47 11.94 -7.95
N VAL A 149 19.67 12.28 -7.49
CA VAL A 149 20.45 13.42 -8.00
C VAL A 149 20.70 13.24 -9.50
N ARG A 150 21.14 12.06 -9.93
CA ARG A 150 21.38 11.80 -11.35
C ARG A 150 20.09 11.89 -12.17
N GLY A 151 18.99 11.35 -11.67
CA GLY A 151 17.66 11.46 -12.27
C GLY A 151 17.28 12.93 -12.54
N LEU A 152 17.30 13.75 -11.50
CA LEU A 152 16.94 15.17 -11.56
C LEU A 152 17.90 16.00 -12.41
N GLN A 153 19.20 15.72 -12.36
CA GLN A 153 20.21 16.44 -13.14
C GLN A 153 20.08 16.15 -14.65
N VAL A 154 19.74 14.93 -15.05
CA VAL A 154 19.43 14.58 -16.44
C VAL A 154 18.09 15.18 -16.87
N PHE A 155 17.09 15.18 -15.97
CA PHE A 155 15.79 15.79 -16.22
C PHE A 155 15.88 17.29 -16.54
N LYS A 156 16.71 18.02 -15.80
CA LYS A 156 17.01 19.45 -16.06
C LYS A 156 18.08 19.67 -17.13
N GLU A 157 18.51 18.62 -17.83
CA GLU A 157 19.53 18.67 -18.90
C GLU A 157 20.87 19.28 -18.47
N ARG A 158 21.19 19.25 -17.17
CA ARG A 158 22.44 19.77 -16.62
C ARG A 158 23.60 18.80 -16.82
N ILE A 159 23.31 17.50 -16.87
CA ILE A 159 24.28 16.45 -17.16
C ILE A 159 23.74 15.52 -18.26
N LYS A 160 24.67 14.86 -18.97
CA LYS A 160 24.33 13.76 -19.86
C LYS A 160 24.16 12.47 -19.04
N ALA A 161 23.14 11.67 -19.37
CA ALA A 161 22.96 10.36 -18.76
C ALA A 161 24.22 9.48 -18.97
N PRO A 162 24.77 8.87 -17.90
CA PRO A 162 25.94 8.02 -18.01
C PRO A 162 25.61 6.68 -18.70
N VAL A 163 26.64 6.07 -19.27
CA VAL A 163 26.53 4.75 -19.89
C VAL A 163 27.25 3.73 -19.02
N TYR A 164 26.51 2.74 -18.54
CA TYR A 164 27.02 1.69 -17.69
C TYR A 164 27.59 0.57 -18.55
N LYS A 165 28.85 0.19 -18.29
CA LYS A 165 29.53 -0.84 -19.08
C LYS A 165 30.04 -1.94 -18.17
N ARG A 166 29.79 -3.18 -18.57
CA ARG A 166 30.48 -4.33 -18.01
C ARG A 166 31.87 -4.43 -18.62
N VAL A 167 32.88 -4.57 -17.77
CA VAL A 167 34.28 -4.80 -18.18
C VAL A 167 34.76 -6.17 -17.72
N THR A 168 35.65 -6.76 -18.50
CA THR A 168 36.32 -8.02 -18.12
C THR A 168 37.58 -7.65 -17.33
N PRO A 169 37.89 -8.33 -16.21
CA PRO A 169 39.11 -8.03 -15.45
C PRO A 169 40.39 -8.39 -16.22
N ASN A 170 41.51 -7.76 -15.86
CA ASN A 170 42.84 -8.05 -16.41
C ASN A 170 43.45 -9.39 -15.90
N GLY A 171 42.68 -10.19 -15.16
CA GLY A 171 43.10 -11.45 -14.56
C GLY A 171 41.96 -12.48 -14.55
N GLU A 172 41.99 -13.44 -13.62
CA GLU A 172 40.93 -14.43 -13.52
C GLU A 172 39.60 -13.79 -13.10
N ILE A 173 38.55 -14.09 -13.88
CA ILE A 173 37.19 -13.66 -13.57
C ILE A 173 36.72 -14.30 -12.28
N GLN A 174 36.17 -13.50 -11.36
CA GLN A 174 35.58 -14.05 -10.14
C GLN A 174 34.41 -14.95 -10.50
N LYS A 175 34.36 -16.15 -9.89
CA LYS A 175 33.34 -17.17 -10.20
C LYS A 175 32.48 -17.49 -8.99
N LEU A 176 31.17 -17.61 -9.19
CA LEU A 176 30.22 -18.12 -8.22
C LEU A 176 29.55 -19.39 -8.77
N ILE A 177 29.80 -20.53 -8.12
CA ILE A 177 29.32 -21.84 -8.56
C ILE A 177 28.09 -22.24 -7.76
N ILE A 178 26.97 -22.45 -8.44
CA ILE A 178 25.70 -22.87 -7.85
C ILE A 178 25.59 -24.40 -7.93
N THR A 179 25.20 -25.02 -6.82
CA THR A 179 25.06 -26.48 -6.69
C THR A 179 23.59 -26.91 -6.64
N GLU A 180 23.31 -28.18 -6.96
CA GLU A 180 21.97 -28.76 -7.06
C GLU A 180 21.16 -28.67 -5.75
N GLU A 181 21.85 -28.66 -4.59
CA GLU A 181 21.20 -28.60 -3.28
C GLU A 181 20.39 -27.29 -3.08
N THR A 182 20.76 -26.22 -3.80
CA THR A 182 20.09 -24.91 -3.69
C THR A 182 18.72 -24.89 -4.36
N ALA A 183 18.48 -25.77 -5.34
CA ALA A 183 17.29 -25.76 -6.21
C ALA A 183 15.97 -25.84 -5.43
N ARG A 184 15.95 -26.58 -4.31
CA ARG A 184 14.75 -26.78 -3.48
C ARG A 184 14.46 -25.64 -2.51
N ILE A 185 15.40 -24.70 -2.36
CA ILE A 185 15.34 -23.67 -1.31
C ILE A 185 15.31 -22.28 -1.92
N ARG A 186 16.34 -21.95 -2.70
CA ARG A 186 16.59 -20.67 -3.38
C ARG A 186 17.44 -20.99 -4.61
N PRO A 187 16.81 -21.30 -5.76
CA PRO A 187 17.48 -21.89 -6.91
C PRO A 187 18.47 -20.98 -7.64
N TYR A 188 18.43 -19.67 -7.41
CA TYR A 188 19.15 -18.71 -8.23
C TYR A 188 20.10 -17.86 -7.40
N ALA A 189 21.25 -17.54 -7.98
CA ALA A 189 22.15 -16.52 -7.52
C ALA A 189 22.77 -15.79 -8.72
N VAL A 190 23.09 -14.50 -8.55
CA VAL A 190 23.85 -13.70 -9.50
C VAL A 190 24.89 -12.88 -8.74
N ALA A 191 26.00 -12.50 -9.38
CA ALA A 191 27.05 -11.75 -8.70
C ALA A 191 27.75 -10.74 -9.63
N ALA A 192 28.43 -9.76 -9.04
CA ALA A 192 29.23 -8.75 -9.72
C ALA A 192 30.33 -8.22 -8.80
N VAL A 193 31.30 -7.48 -9.37
CA VAL A 193 32.36 -6.82 -8.60
C VAL A 193 32.41 -5.33 -8.93
N LEU A 194 32.52 -4.50 -7.90
CA LEU A 194 32.89 -3.08 -8.01
C LEU A 194 34.35 -2.93 -7.55
N ARG A 195 35.23 -2.49 -8.45
CA ARG A 195 36.67 -2.32 -8.18
C ARG A 195 37.02 -0.90 -7.77
N ASN A 196 37.93 -0.80 -6.80
CA ASN A 196 38.50 0.46 -6.34
C ASN A 196 37.45 1.54 -6.02
N ILE A 197 36.38 1.14 -5.34
CA ILE A 197 35.34 2.06 -4.90
C ILE A 197 35.89 3.02 -3.84
N LYS A 198 35.54 4.30 -3.96
CA LYS A 198 35.94 5.36 -3.03
C LYS A 198 34.79 5.69 -2.07
N PHE A 199 34.68 4.91 -1.00
CA PHE A 199 33.74 5.20 0.08
C PHE A 199 34.18 6.40 0.91
N THR A 200 33.24 7.31 1.12
CA THR A 200 33.20 8.25 2.25
C THR A 200 32.18 7.72 3.26
N LYS A 201 32.07 8.36 4.43
CA LYS A 201 31.05 7.98 5.42
C LYS A 201 29.64 8.04 4.84
N ASP A 202 29.29 9.14 4.19
CA ASP A 202 27.96 9.32 3.60
C ASP A 202 27.68 8.34 2.46
N ARG A 203 28.65 8.08 1.58
CA ARG A 203 28.51 7.11 0.49
C ARG A 203 28.35 5.67 1.00
N TYR A 204 29.07 5.32 2.05
CA TYR A 204 28.93 4.01 2.67
C TYR A 204 27.55 3.86 3.31
N ASP A 205 27.07 4.88 4.01
CA ASP A 205 25.74 4.85 4.62
C ASP A 205 24.64 4.79 3.53
N SER A 206 24.76 5.58 2.45
CA SER A 206 23.88 5.52 1.26
C SER A 206 23.87 4.13 0.61
N PHE A 207 25.04 3.47 0.51
CA PHE A 207 25.15 2.12 -0.04
C PHE A 207 24.39 1.08 0.79
N ILE A 208 24.54 1.13 2.12
CA ILE A 208 23.81 0.26 3.04
C ILE A 208 22.31 0.57 3.02
N GLU A 209 21.94 1.84 2.94
CA GLU A 209 20.55 2.29 2.88
C GLU A 209 19.86 1.79 1.60
N LEU A 210 20.50 1.91 0.44
CA LEU A 210 19.99 1.36 -0.82
C LEU A 210 19.72 -0.14 -0.70
N GLN A 211 20.66 -0.88 -0.10
CA GLN A 211 20.51 -2.32 0.09
C GLN A 211 19.27 -2.66 0.93
N GLU A 212 19.07 -1.96 2.05
CA GLU A 212 17.92 -2.21 2.93
C GLU A 212 16.60 -1.81 2.26
N LYS A 213 16.56 -0.68 1.53
CA LYS A 213 15.36 -0.27 0.76
C LYS A 213 14.98 -1.28 -0.31
N LEU A 214 15.96 -1.80 -1.05
CA LEU A 214 15.72 -2.86 -2.02
C LEU A 214 15.23 -4.15 -1.33
N HIS A 215 15.78 -4.49 -0.15
CA HIS A 215 15.35 -5.65 0.64
C HIS A 215 13.89 -5.55 1.08
N GLN A 216 13.47 -4.38 1.55
CA GLN A 216 12.11 -4.15 2.04
C GLN A 216 11.09 -4.10 0.89
N ASN A 217 11.43 -3.44 -0.22
CA ASN A 217 10.54 -3.20 -1.35
C ASN A 217 10.58 -4.34 -2.38
N ILE A 218 11.39 -4.23 -3.45
CA ILE A 218 11.39 -5.16 -4.60
C ILE A 218 11.66 -6.61 -4.20
N CYS A 219 12.46 -6.82 -3.14
CA CYS A 219 12.81 -8.14 -2.64
C CYS A 219 11.74 -8.75 -1.71
N ARG A 220 10.71 -7.99 -1.33
CA ARG A 220 9.64 -8.34 -0.37
C ARG A 220 10.18 -8.88 0.95
N LYS A 221 10.89 -8.04 1.70
CA LYS A 221 11.55 -8.41 2.97
C LYS A 221 12.44 -9.65 2.79
N ARG A 222 13.32 -9.59 1.79
CA ARG A 222 14.28 -10.64 1.40
C ARG A 222 13.68 -11.99 0.92
N ALA A 223 12.35 -12.12 0.91
CA ALA A 223 11.69 -13.36 0.55
C ALA A 223 12.03 -13.81 -0.88
N LEU A 224 12.02 -12.88 -1.84
CA LEU A 224 12.30 -13.16 -3.25
C LEU A 224 13.79 -13.09 -3.59
N VAL A 225 14.49 -12.07 -3.08
CA VAL A 225 15.91 -11.80 -3.36
C VAL A 225 16.58 -11.34 -2.07
N ALA A 226 17.81 -11.78 -1.82
CA ALA A 226 18.63 -11.36 -0.70
C ALA A 226 19.99 -10.97 -1.25
N ILE A 227 20.48 -9.82 -0.82
CA ILE A 227 21.70 -9.18 -1.32
C ILE A 227 22.76 -9.34 -0.23
N GLY A 228 23.91 -9.88 -0.60
CA GLY A 228 25.12 -9.81 0.17
C GLY A 228 26.13 -8.88 -0.50
N THR A 229 26.92 -8.23 0.34
CA THR A 229 27.99 -7.32 -0.08
C THR A 229 29.19 -7.65 0.79
N HIS A 230 30.32 -7.91 0.13
CA HIS A 230 31.50 -8.48 0.75
C HIS A 230 32.74 -7.71 0.37
N ASP A 231 33.65 -7.57 1.34
CA ASP A 231 34.99 -7.06 1.07
C ASP A 231 35.79 -8.13 0.32
N LEU A 232 35.99 -7.94 -0.98
CA LEU A 232 36.66 -8.90 -1.84
C LEU A 232 38.14 -9.06 -1.48
N ASP A 233 38.77 -8.06 -0.88
CA ASP A 233 40.20 -8.12 -0.51
C ASP A 233 40.44 -9.08 0.67
N THR A 234 39.38 -9.45 1.40
CA THR A 234 39.42 -10.44 2.48
C THR A 234 39.16 -11.87 2.00
N LEU A 235 38.79 -12.06 0.73
CA LEU A 235 38.25 -13.31 0.19
C LEU A 235 39.15 -13.89 -0.90
N SER A 236 38.97 -15.18 -1.20
CA SER A 236 39.65 -15.83 -2.34
C SER A 236 38.69 -16.70 -3.15
N GLY A 237 38.46 -16.35 -4.41
CA GLY A 237 37.65 -17.13 -5.34
C GLY A 237 38.32 -18.45 -5.78
N PRO A 238 37.58 -19.39 -6.40
CA PRO A 238 36.16 -19.32 -6.73
C PRO A 238 35.23 -19.49 -5.52
N PHE A 239 34.03 -18.93 -5.61
CA PHE A 239 32.98 -18.99 -4.60
C PHE A 239 31.98 -20.11 -4.90
N THR A 240 31.39 -20.71 -3.85
CA THR A 240 30.40 -21.78 -3.99
C THR A 240 29.11 -21.45 -3.25
N TYR A 241 27.99 -21.38 -3.97
CA TYR A 241 26.64 -21.32 -3.43
C TYR A 241 26.02 -22.71 -3.32
N THR A 242 25.82 -23.17 -2.10
CA THR A 242 25.28 -24.50 -1.79
C THR A 242 24.27 -24.47 -0.65
N ALA A 243 23.65 -25.59 -0.33
CA ALA A 243 22.80 -25.74 0.84
C ALA A 243 23.23 -26.93 1.69
N LYS A 244 23.39 -26.71 2.99
CA LYS A 244 23.83 -27.73 3.96
C LYS A 244 22.87 -27.82 5.14
N ARG A 245 22.95 -28.89 5.91
CA ARG A 245 22.17 -29.00 7.15
C ARG A 245 22.56 -27.88 8.12
N PRO A 246 21.62 -27.33 8.90
CA PRO A 246 21.91 -26.23 9.83
C PRO A 246 23.00 -26.52 10.87
N SER A 247 23.19 -27.79 11.24
CA SER A 247 24.26 -28.25 12.15
C SER A 247 25.66 -28.18 11.53
N ASP A 248 25.74 -28.26 10.20
CA ASP A 248 27.00 -28.44 9.46
C ASP A 248 27.57 -27.09 8.97
N ILE A 249 26.87 -25.99 9.25
CA ILE A 249 27.27 -24.62 8.91
C ILE A 249 27.70 -23.93 10.19
N LYS A 250 28.98 -23.59 10.30
CA LYS A 250 29.54 -22.86 11.45
C LYS A 250 30.33 -21.66 10.95
N PHE A 251 29.99 -20.48 11.46
CA PHE A 251 30.70 -19.25 11.11
C PHE A 251 30.47 -18.15 12.15
N LYS A 252 31.24 -17.07 12.02
CA LYS A 252 31.11 -15.87 12.82
C LYS A 252 30.19 -14.87 12.11
N PRO A 253 28.93 -14.68 12.55
CA PRO A 253 28.00 -13.77 11.88
C PRO A 253 28.35 -12.32 12.16
N LEU A 254 27.85 -11.43 11.32
CA LEU A 254 28.06 -9.98 11.42
C LEU A 254 27.80 -9.46 12.84
N ASN A 255 28.72 -8.63 13.35
CA ASN A 255 28.65 -7.99 14.66
C ASN A 255 28.62 -8.95 15.87
N LYS A 256 28.97 -10.23 15.71
CA LYS A 256 29.26 -11.13 16.83
C LYS A 256 30.72 -11.56 16.82
N THR A 257 31.28 -11.79 18.02
CA THR A 257 32.69 -12.17 18.19
C THR A 257 32.93 -13.68 18.13
N LYS A 258 31.96 -14.47 18.60
CA LYS A 258 31.99 -15.93 18.63
C LYS A 258 31.45 -16.55 17.35
N GLU A 259 31.92 -17.76 17.04
CA GLU A 259 31.34 -18.62 16.01
C GLU A 259 30.11 -19.35 16.57
N TYR A 260 29.11 -19.51 15.71
CA TYR A 260 27.89 -20.24 16.02
C TYR A 260 27.54 -21.16 14.86
N THR A 261 26.81 -22.22 15.16
CA THR A 261 26.16 -23.03 14.11
C THR A 261 24.92 -22.32 13.59
N ALA A 262 24.50 -22.60 12.36
CA ALA A 262 23.28 -22.01 11.80
C ALA A 262 22.03 -22.38 12.62
N CYS A 263 21.99 -23.58 13.22
CA CYS A 263 20.93 -24.00 14.13
C CYS A 263 20.87 -23.11 15.40
N GLU A 264 22.01 -22.78 15.99
CA GLU A 264 22.08 -21.87 17.15
C GLU A 264 21.67 -20.45 16.77
N LEU A 265 22.09 -19.97 15.59
CA LEU A 265 21.75 -18.64 15.10
C LEU A 265 20.25 -18.43 14.94
N MET A 266 19.50 -19.42 14.47
CA MET A 266 18.03 -19.33 14.37
C MET A 266 17.40 -19.05 15.73
N ASN A 267 17.87 -19.69 16.80
CA ASN A 267 17.33 -19.47 18.14
C ASN A 267 17.76 -18.12 18.72
N ILE A 268 18.99 -17.69 18.47
CA ILE A 268 19.50 -16.39 18.93
C ILE A 268 18.74 -15.24 18.27
N TYR A 269 18.45 -15.35 16.97
CA TYR A 269 17.79 -14.27 16.23
C TYR A 269 16.28 -14.22 16.40
N LYS A 270 15.64 -15.20 17.06
CA LYS A 270 14.22 -15.12 17.43
C LYS A 270 13.94 -13.94 18.37
N THR A 271 14.92 -13.57 19.18
CA THR A 271 14.84 -12.41 20.08
C THR A 271 15.34 -11.11 19.44
N ASP A 272 15.91 -11.16 18.24
CA ASP A 272 16.45 -9.99 17.55
C ASP A 272 15.33 -9.19 16.88
N ASN A 273 15.26 -7.89 17.16
CA ASN A 273 14.16 -7.05 16.67
C ASN A 273 14.14 -6.91 15.15
N HIS A 274 15.30 -6.96 14.50
CA HIS A 274 15.41 -6.81 13.05
C HIS A 274 15.29 -8.19 12.39
N LEU A 275 16.15 -9.14 12.78
CA LEU A 275 16.31 -10.39 12.04
C LEU A 275 15.19 -11.41 12.27
N LYS A 276 14.41 -11.31 13.37
CA LYS A 276 13.27 -12.22 13.64
C LYS A 276 12.29 -12.30 12.48
N HIS A 277 12.15 -11.20 11.74
CA HIS A 277 11.20 -11.09 10.63
C HIS A 277 11.61 -11.93 9.41
N TYR A 278 12.88 -12.33 9.28
CA TYR A 278 13.39 -13.05 8.11
C TYR A 278 13.58 -14.56 8.35
N LEU A 279 13.60 -15.02 9.61
CA LEU A 279 13.91 -16.43 9.94
C LEU A 279 12.96 -17.43 9.27
N HIS A 280 11.67 -17.11 9.25
CA HIS A 280 10.62 -17.96 8.68
C HIS A 280 10.83 -18.31 7.19
N ILE A 281 11.69 -17.57 6.47
CA ILE A 281 11.97 -17.81 5.04
C ILE A 281 12.67 -19.16 4.82
N ILE A 282 13.54 -19.57 5.76
CA ILE A 282 14.32 -20.81 5.64
C ILE A 282 14.24 -21.73 6.87
N GLU A 283 13.74 -21.27 8.02
CA GLU A 283 13.74 -22.02 9.28
C GLU A 283 13.16 -23.45 9.16
N ASN A 284 12.10 -23.62 8.37
CA ASN A 284 11.40 -24.91 8.23
C ASN A 284 11.95 -25.78 7.09
N LYS A 285 13.10 -25.43 6.50
CA LYS A 285 13.69 -26.18 5.38
C LYS A 285 14.77 -27.15 5.87
N PRO A 286 14.96 -28.31 5.19
CA PRO A 286 15.92 -29.33 5.62
C PRO A 286 17.39 -28.90 5.46
N LEU A 287 17.67 -27.98 4.52
CA LEU A 287 18.99 -27.41 4.30
C LEU A 287 18.88 -25.89 4.27
N PHE A 288 19.93 -25.22 4.72
CA PHE A 288 20.08 -23.78 4.68
C PHE A 288 21.09 -23.40 3.61
N PRO A 289 20.81 -22.35 2.82
CA PRO A 289 21.72 -21.92 1.78
C PRO A 289 22.88 -21.14 2.40
N VAL A 290 24.07 -21.34 1.83
CA VAL A 290 25.35 -20.82 2.34
C VAL A 290 26.30 -20.56 1.18
N ILE A 291 27.12 -19.53 1.30
CA ILE A 291 28.16 -19.20 0.32
C ILE A 291 29.53 -19.36 0.95
N TYR A 292 30.41 -20.09 0.26
CA TYR A 292 31.80 -20.33 0.65
C TYR A 292 32.80 -19.70 -0.33
N ASP A 293 33.99 -19.36 0.16
CA ASP A 293 35.15 -19.08 -0.67
C ASP A 293 35.97 -20.36 -0.96
N SER A 294 37.08 -20.23 -1.70
CA SER A 294 37.99 -21.34 -2.00
C SER A 294 38.69 -21.93 -0.77
N ASN A 295 38.85 -21.16 0.30
CA ASN A 295 39.41 -21.60 1.57
C ASN A 295 38.38 -22.30 2.48
N GLY A 296 37.11 -22.41 2.04
CA GLY A 296 36.02 -22.98 2.82
C GLY A 296 35.47 -22.05 3.91
N VAL A 297 35.76 -20.75 3.84
CA VAL A 297 35.26 -19.72 4.74
C VAL A 297 33.86 -19.30 4.30
N VAL A 298 32.93 -19.18 5.25
CA VAL A 298 31.55 -18.76 4.98
C VAL A 298 31.49 -17.25 4.75
N LEU A 299 31.03 -16.84 3.56
CA LEU A 299 30.72 -15.44 3.22
C LEU A 299 29.40 -15.01 3.84
N SER A 300 28.34 -15.78 3.62
CA SER A 300 26.99 -15.44 4.07
C SER A 300 26.12 -16.69 4.22
N MET A 301 25.05 -16.55 5.00
CA MET A 301 23.94 -17.50 5.08
C MET A 301 22.66 -16.79 4.63
N PRO A 302 22.40 -16.73 3.30
CA PRO A 302 21.21 -16.07 2.79
C PRO A 302 19.92 -16.73 3.30
N PRO A 303 18.79 -16.01 3.44
CA PRO A 303 18.64 -14.55 3.35
C PRO A 303 18.87 -13.84 4.70
N ILE A 304 19.52 -14.50 5.68
CA ILE A 304 19.48 -14.07 7.09
C ILE A 304 20.61 -13.11 7.42
N ILE A 305 21.87 -13.54 7.28
CA ILE A 305 23.00 -12.74 7.77
C ILE A 305 24.30 -13.06 7.02
N ASN A 306 25.16 -12.05 6.91
CA ASN A 306 26.49 -12.18 6.34
C ASN A 306 27.53 -12.54 7.42
N GLY A 307 28.67 -13.07 6.98
CA GLY A 307 29.82 -13.35 7.82
C GLY A 307 30.56 -12.07 8.20
N ASN A 308 31.12 -12.05 9.42
CA ASN A 308 31.90 -10.92 9.91
C ASN A 308 33.28 -10.80 9.24
N HIS A 309 33.78 -11.88 8.66
CA HIS A 309 35.10 -11.91 8.00
C HIS A 309 35.13 -11.03 6.74
N SER A 310 34.09 -11.11 5.92
CA SER A 310 33.93 -10.35 4.67
C SER A 310 33.16 -9.03 4.86
N LYS A 311 33.14 -8.49 6.08
CA LYS A 311 32.36 -7.29 6.40
C LYS A 311 32.92 -6.09 5.64
N ILE A 312 32.06 -5.43 4.86
CA ILE A 312 32.41 -4.15 4.23
C ILE A 312 32.55 -3.03 5.28
N THR A 313 33.49 -2.13 5.04
CA THR A 313 33.73 -0.93 5.85
C THR A 313 34.00 0.27 4.93
N VAL A 314 34.12 1.47 5.51
CA VAL A 314 34.50 2.68 4.75
C VAL A 314 35.86 2.54 4.05
N ASN A 315 36.73 1.66 4.55
CA ASN A 315 38.06 1.43 3.97
C ASN A 315 38.07 0.38 2.85
N THR A 316 36.98 -0.37 2.66
CA THR A 316 36.88 -1.38 1.60
C THR A 316 37.07 -0.72 0.24
N ARG A 317 37.83 -1.41 -0.64
CA ARG A 317 38.13 -0.93 -2.00
C ARG A 317 37.51 -1.80 -3.06
N ASN A 318 37.46 -3.11 -2.86
CA ASN A 318 36.86 -4.02 -3.82
C ASN A 318 35.64 -4.68 -3.18
N VAL A 319 34.46 -4.51 -3.80
CA VAL A 319 33.21 -5.05 -3.27
C VAL A 319 32.72 -6.17 -4.18
N PHE A 320 32.63 -7.38 -3.63
CA PHE A 320 31.93 -8.49 -4.26
C PHE A 320 30.47 -8.46 -3.82
N ILE A 321 29.56 -8.47 -4.78
CA ILE A 321 28.11 -8.35 -4.53
C ILE A 321 27.46 -9.60 -5.08
N GLU A 322 26.66 -10.29 -4.26
CA GLU A 322 25.87 -11.42 -4.68
C GLU A 322 24.39 -11.25 -4.31
N CYS A 323 23.51 -11.64 -5.23
CA CYS A 323 22.06 -11.62 -5.03
C CYS A 323 21.52 -13.04 -5.16
N THR A 324 21.00 -13.61 -4.08
CA THR A 324 20.40 -14.96 -4.06
C THR A 324 18.88 -14.89 -3.97
N GLY A 325 18.16 -15.76 -4.67
CA GLY A 325 16.72 -15.61 -4.78
C GLY A 325 15.93 -16.83 -5.24
N THR A 326 14.62 -16.69 -5.13
CA THR A 326 13.63 -17.56 -5.77
C THR A 326 13.15 -17.00 -7.11
N ASP A 327 13.31 -15.70 -7.34
CA ASP A 327 12.99 -15.01 -8.59
C ASP A 327 14.28 -14.55 -9.29
N PHE A 328 14.58 -15.16 -10.43
CA PHE A 328 15.81 -14.91 -11.18
C PHE A 328 15.85 -13.50 -11.78
N THR A 329 14.73 -13.04 -12.36
CA THR A 329 14.66 -11.73 -13.00
C THR A 329 14.82 -10.61 -11.99
N LYS A 330 14.19 -10.73 -10.81
CA LYS A 330 14.37 -9.76 -9.73
C LYS A 330 15.79 -9.77 -9.19
N ALA A 331 16.43 -10.94 -9.05
CA ALA A 331 17.81 -11.01 -8.60
C ALA A 331 18.75 -10.25 -9.55
N LYS A 332 18.53 -10.38 -10.87
CA LYS A 332 19.27 -9.61 -11.89
C LYS A 332 19.02 -8.11 -11.78
N ILE A 333 17.75 -7.69 -11.69
CA ILE A 333 17.41 -6.26 -11.60
C ILE A 333 18.03 -5.65 -10.34
N VAL A 334 17.95 -6.33 -9.20
CA VAL A 334 18.51 -5.84 -7.93
C VAL A 334 20.04 -5.71 -8.01
N LEU A 335 20.72 -6.69 -8.63
CA LEU A 335 22.15 -6.61 -8.87
C LEU A 335 22.48 -5.41 -9.78
N ASP A 336 21.80 -5.30 -10.91
CA ASP A 336 21.99 -4.24 -11.90
C ASP A 336 21.75 -2.85 -11.27
N VAL A 337 20.71 -2.68 -10.44
CA VAL A 337 20.45 -1.42 -9.72
C VAL A 337 21.62 -1.07 -8.79
N ILE A 338 22.06 -1.98 -7.92
CA ILE A 338 23.15 -1.66 -6.98
C ILE A 338 24.43 -1.27 -7.72
N VAL A 339 24.83 -2.06 -8.72
CA VAL A 339 26.08 -1.82 -9.42
C VAL A 339 26.00 -0.56 -10.29
N THR A 340 24.87 -0.29 -10.93
CA THR A 340 24.70 0.94 -11.73
C THR A 340 24.70 2.18 -10.84
N MET A 341 24.05 2.15 -9.68
CA MET A 341 24.02 3.31 -8.78
C MET A 341 25.40 3.67 -8.23
N PHE A 342 26.20 2.68 -7.82
CA PHE A 342 27.47 2.91 -7.11
C PHE A 342 28.74 2.79 -7.96
N SER A 343 28.64 2.32 -9.20
CA SER A 343 29.77 2.33 -10.15
C SER A 343 30.29 3.74 -10.44
N GLU A 344 29.53 4.80 -10.17
CA GLU A 344 29.99 6.19 -10.24
C GLU A 344 31.20 6.46 -9.34
N TYR A 345 31.32 5.76 -8.21
CA TYR A 345 32.39 5.94 -7.23
C TYR A 345 33.58 4.99 -7.42
N CYS A 346 33.56 4.16 -8.47
CA CYS A 346 34.72 3.35 -8.84
C CYS A 346 35.81 4.23 -9.48
N GLU A 347 37.06 3.78 -9.43
CA GLU A 347 38.18 4.48 -10.07
C GLU A 347 37.97 4.71 -11.57
N ASN A 348 37.35 3.74 -12.25
CA ASN A 348 36.80 3.87 -13.58
C ASN A 348 35.27 4.03 -13.47
N PRO A 349 34.74 5.26 -13.53
CA PRO A 349 33.32 5.51 -13.27
C PRO A 349 32.42 4.77 -14.27
N PHE A 350 31.29 4.27 -13.77
CA PHE A 350 30.27 3.56 -14.55
C PHE A 350 30.74 2.26 -15.22
N MET A 351 31.87 1.71 -14.76
CA MET A 351 32.36 0.40 -15.16
C MET A 351 32.15 -0.62 -14.04
N VAL A 352 31.61 -1.78 -14.38
CA VAL A 352 31.37 -2.89 -13.44
C VAL A 352 32.16 -4.11 -13.89
N GLU A 353 32.93 -4.70 -12.98
CA GLU A 353 33.69 -5.91 -13.28
C GLU A 353 32.75 -7.11 -13.35
N ALA A 354 32.90 -7.85 -14.45
CA ALA A 354 32.16 -9.07 -14.72
C ALA A 354 32.46 -10.17 -13.69
N ALA A 355 31.44 -10.93 -13.29
CA ALA A 355 31.57 -12.18 -12.57
C ALA A 355 30.91 -13.32 -13.36
N GLU A 356 31.54 -14.50 -13.33
CA GLU A 356 31.01 -15.71 -13.95
C GLU A 356 30.15 -16.47 -12.93
N VAL A 357 28.90 -16.78 -13.28
CA VAL A 357 28.03 -17.60 -12.45
C VAL A 357 27.76 -18.92 -13.15
N VAL A 358 28.16 -20.00 -12.51
CA VAL A 358 28.02 -21.37 -13.02
C VAL A 358 26.79 -22.01 -12.40
N PHE A 359 25.83 -22.41 -13.22
CA PHE A 359 24.59 -23.05 -12.76
C PHE A 359 24.78 -24.56 -12.56
N PRO A 360 23.88 -25.23 -11.81
CA PRO A 360 23.98 -26.67 -11.56
C PRO A 360 24.01 -27.53 -12.84
N ASN A 361 23.40 -27.04 -13.92
CA ASN A 361 23.41 -27.65 -15.24
C ASN A 361 24.76 -27.52 -16.00
N GLY A 362 25.80 -26.95 -15.37
CA GLY A 362 27.11 -26.70 -15.96
C GLY A 362 27.19 -25.51 -16.91
N LYS A 363 26.09 -24.75 -17.11
CA LYS A 363 26.12 -23.54 -17.93
C LYS A 363 26.63 -22.35 -17.13
N SER A 364 27.60 -21.64 -17.69
CA SER A 364 28.09 -20.38 -17.16
C SER A 364 27.43 -19.19 -17.84
N TYR A 365 27.09 -18.17 -17.06
CA TYR A 365 26.65 -16.87 -17.56
C TYR A 365 27.45 -15.75 -16.90
N ILE A 366 27.60 -14.63 -17.60
CA ILE A 366 28.37 -13.49 -17.13
C ILE A 366 27.41 -12.42 -16.62
N PHE A 367 27.65 -11.94 -15.40
CA PHE A 367 26.90 -10.89 -14.73
C PHE A 367 27.80 -9.71 -14.33
N PRO A 368 27.25 -8.49 -14.13
CA PRO A 368 25.86 -8.10 -14.41
C PRO A 368 25.57 -8.15 -15.93
N GLU A 369 24.30 -8.22 -16.32
CA GLU A 369 23.98 -8.22 -17.75
C GLU A 369 24.04 -6.81 -18.34
N LEU A 370 23.56 -5.81 -17.58
CA LEU A 370 23.47 -4.40 -18.00
C LEU A 370 22.84 -4.26 -19.38
N ALA A 371 21.69 -4.92 -19.56
CA ALA A 371 21.01 -4.97 -20.84
C ALA A 371 20.44 -3.59 -21.23
N TYR A 372 20.95 -3.05 -22.33
CA TYR A 372 20.36 -1.90 -23.02
C TYR A 372 19.37 -2.40 -24.06
N ARG A 373 18.07 -2.25 -23.77
CA ARG A 373 17.01 -2.67 -24.69
C ARG A 373 16.74 -1.55 -25.68
N LYS A 374 16.39 -1.91 -26.91
CA LYS A 374 15.97 -0.94 -27.94
C LYS A 374 14.53 -1.21 -28.33
N GLU A 375 13.71 -0.17 -28.26
CA GLU A 375 12.34 -0.19 -28.75
C GLU A 375 12.14 0.94 -29.75
N ILE A 376 11.22 0.74 -30.70
CA ILE A 376 10.88 1.75 -31.70
C ILE A 376 9.42 2.13 -31.50
N VAL A 377 9.19 3.43 -31.29
CA VAL A 377 7.85 3.99 -31.09
C VAL A 377 7.60 5.09 -32.13
N ARG A 378 6.35 5.20 -32.58
CA ARG A 378 5.94 6.27 -33.49
C ARG A 378 5.64 7.55 -32.72
N ALA A 379 6.14 8.68 -33.19
CA ALA A 379 5.83 9.99 -32.61
C ALA A 379 4.32 10.28 -32.56
N ASP A 380 3.59 9.88 -33.61
CA ASP A 380 2.12 9.99 -33.66
C ASP A 380 1.42 9.27 -32.51
N LEU A 381 1.95 8.13 -32.06
CA LEU A 381 1.37 7.37 -30.96
C LEU A 381 1.48 8.16 -29.66
N ILE A 382 2.66 8.73 -29.38
CA ILE A 382 2.92 9.52 -28.18
C ILE A 382 2.01 10.75 -28.18
N ASN A 383 2.02 11.54 -29.25
CA ASN A 383 1.15 12.71 -29.40
C ASN A 383 -0.34 12.36 -29.16
N LYS A 384 -0.82 11.29 -29.80
CA LYS A 384 -2.22 10.86 -29.68
C LYS A 384 -2.59 10.37 -28.29
N LYS A 385 -1.66 9.71 -27.59
CA LYS A 385 -1.91 9.14 -26.26
C LYS A 385 -1.81 10.20 -25.15
N VAL A 386 -0.81 11.08 -25.22
CA VAL A 386 -0.64 12.18 -24.24
C VAL A 386 -1.66 13.29 -24.49
N GLY A 387 -2.02 13.55 -25.75
CA GLY A 387 -2.88 14.68 -26.12
C GLY A 387 -2.11 15.96 -26.48
N ILE A 388 -0.85 15.82 -26.91
CA ILE A 388 0.03 16.93 -27.33
C ILE A 388 0.30 16.89 -28.83
N ARG A 389 1.00 17.90 -29.36
CA ARG A 389 1.35 18.04 -30.78
C ARG A 389 2.80 18.49 -30.93
N GLU A 390 3.72 17.70 -30.41
CA GLU A 390 5.16 17.96 -30.48
C GLU A 390 5.80 17.29 -31.70
N THR A 391 6.90 17.87 -32.18
CA THR A 391 7.67 17.24 -33.26
C THR A 391 8.41 16.00 -32.76
N PRO A 392 8.72 15.04 -33.63
CA PRO A 392 9.50 13.84 -33.29
C PRO A 392 10.84 14.17 -32.61
N GLU A 393 11.52 15.24 -33.02
CA GLU A 393 12.77 15.70 -32.41
C GLU A 393 12.58 16.22 -31.00
N ASN A 394 11.50 16.96 -30.74
CA ASN A 394 11.16 17.42 -29.39
C ASN A 394 10.81 16.23 -28.49
N ILE A 395 10.03 15.27 -28.99
CA ILE A 395 9.69 14.05 -28.24
C ILE A 395 10.95 13.26 -27.89
N ALA A 396 11.89 13.11 -28.82
CA ALA A 396 13.17 12.45 -28.55
C ALA A 396 13.98 13.16 -27.45
N LYS A 397 13.97 14.51 -27.41
CA LYS A 397 14.58 15.28 -26.31
C LYS A 397 13.88 15.04 -24.97
N LEU A 398 12.54 15.05 -24.97
CA LEU A 398 11.73 14.78 -23.77
C LEU A 398 12.01 13.39 -23.18
N LEU A 399 12.08 12.36 -24.03
CA LEU A 399 12.44 11.02 -23.60
C LEU A 399 13.89 10.93 -23.08
N THR A 400 14.82 11.64 -23.75
CA THR A 400 16.23 11.65 -23.36
C THR A 400 16.44 12.25 -21.96
N ARG A 401 15.71 13.30 -21.59
CA ARG A 401 15.77 13.86 -20.21
C ARG A 401 15.19 12.93 -19.14
N MET A 402 14.43 11.89 -19.54
CA MET A 402 13.95 10.80 -18.68
C MET A 402 14.86 9.57 -18.68
N HIS A 403 16.14 9.74 -19.05
CA HIS A 403 17.14 8.66 -19.24
C HIS A 403 16.88 7.71 -20.42
N LEU A 404 15.80 7.89 -21.18
CA LEU A 404 15.50 7.09 -22.37
C LEU A 404 16.14 7.73 -23.59
N LYS A 405 17.44 7.47 -23.80
CA LYS A 405 18.18 8.07 -24.92
C LYS A 405 17.46 7.75 -26.24
N SER A 406 17.01 8.80 -26.91
CA SER A 406 16.11 8.66 -28.05
C SER A 406 16.65 9.38 -29.27
N GLU A 407 16.56 8.74 -30.44
CA GLU A 407 17.00 9.29 -31.72
C GLU A 407 15.89 9.09 -32.77
N VAL A 408 15.62 10.13 -33.56
CA VAL A 408 14.66 10.05 -34.67
C VAL A 408 15.30 9.27 -35.82
N ILE A 409 14.57 8.30 -36.37
CA ILE A 409 15.05 7.42 -37.43
C ILE A 409 14.11 7.43 -38.65
N GLY A 410 14.66 7.07 -39.81
CA GLY A 410 13.89 6.85 -41.04
C GLY A 410 13.32 8.13 -41.65
N ASP A 411 12.01 8.14 -41.88
CA ASP A 411 11.24 9.23 -42.52
C ASP A 411 10.88 10.39 -41.57
N GLY A 412 11.40 10.35 -40.34
CA GLY A 412 11.15 11.36 -39.32
C GLY A 412 9.98 11.03 -38.39
N ASN A 413 9.23 9.93 -38.57
CA ASN A 413 8.07 9.62 -37.71
C ASN A 413 8.36 8.55 -36.64
N GLN A 414 9.49 7.86 -36.75
CA GLN A 414 9.89 6.80 -35.82
C GLN A 414 10.99 7.30 -34.90
N ILE A 415 10.91 6.91 -33.63
CA ILE A 415 11.89 7.23 -32.61
C ILE A 415 12.45 5.90 -32.10
N GLU A 416 13.75 5.67 -32.29
CA GLU A 416 14.47 4.59 -31.62
C GLU A 416 14.79 5.04 -30.20
N ILE A 417 14.43 4.22 -29.22
CA ILE A 417 14.51 4.51 -27.81
C ILE A 417 15.38 3.45 -27.16
N GLU A 418 16.49 3.87 -26.57
CA GLU A 418 17.40 3.03 -25.83
C GLU A 418 17.01 3.07 -24.34
N ILE A 419 16.51 1.94 -23.85
CA ILE A 419 16.08 1.74 -22.47
C ILE A 419 17.30 1.27 -21.66
N PRO A 420 17.80 2.08 -20.72
CA PRO A 420 18.97 1.73 -19.92
C PRO A 420 18.65 0.63 -18.90
N PRO A 421 19.66 -0.10 -18.39
CA PRO A 421 19.47 -1.14 -17.38
C PRO A 421 18.92 -0.61 -16.05
N THR A 422 19.03 0.70 -15.80
CA THR A 422 18.43 1.36 -14.63
C THR A 422 16.91 1.45 -14.72
N ARG A 423 16.34 1.47 -15.94
CA ARG A 423 14.89 1.60 -16.20
C ARG A 423 14.26 0.24 -16.49
N ALA A 424 14.21 -0.59 -15.45
CA ALA A 424 13.58 -1.90 -15.48
C ALA A 424 12.03 -1.85 -15.49
N ASP A 425 11.46 -0.69 -15.18
CA ASP A 425 10.02 -0.40 -15.18
C ASP A 425 9.43 -0.31 -16.59
N VAL A 426 10.23 0.08 -17.60
CA VAL A 426 9.76 0.18 -18.98
C VAL A 426 9.58 -1.22 -19.57
N ILE A 427 8.34 -1.69 -19.67
CA ILE A 427 7.98 -3.02 -20.18
C ILE A 427 7.02 -2.96 -21.37
N HIS A 428 6.46 -1.78 -21.64
CA HIS A 428 5.53 -1.54 -22.72
C HIS A 428 5.72 -0.12 -23.30
N ALA A 429 5.28 0.08 -24.54
CA ALA A 429 5.28 1.40 -25.18
C ALA A 429 4.51 2.47 -24.39
N CYS A 430 3.61 2.08 -23.47
CA CYS A 430 2.88 3.03 -22.62
C CYS A 430 3.75 3.66 -21.54
N ASP A 431 4.78 2.96 -21.05
CA ASP A 431 5.70 3.50 -20.05
C ASP A 431 6.58 4.61 -20.67
N ILE A 432 6.88 4.46 -21.96
CA ILE A 432 7.51 5.52 -22.77
C ILE A 432 6.58 6.73 -22.93
N VAL A 433 5.28 6.50 -23.15
CA VAL A 433 4.28 7.59 -23.23
C VAL A 433 4.18 8.33 -21.88
N GLU A 434 4.22 7.61 -20.77
CA GLU A 434 4.24 8.18 -19.42
C GLU A 434 5.45 9.11 -19.23
N ASP A 435 6.66 8.61 -19.49
CA ASP A 435 7.88 9.42 -19.39
C ASP A 435 7.86 10.65 -20.31
N ALA A 436 7.37 10.51 -21.54
CA ALA A 436 7.22 11.64 -22.46
C ALA A 436 6.28 12.72 -21.89
N ALA A 437 5.21 12.31 -21.21
CA ALA A 437 4.25 13.21 -20.61
C ALA A 437 4.80 13.88 -19.34
N ILE A 438 5.55 13.15 -18.50
CA ILE A 438 6.25 13.72 -17.32
C ILE A 438 7.27 14.76 -17.79
N ALA A 439 8.11 14.41 -18.77
CA ALA A 439 9.09 15.32 -19.35
C ALA A 439 8.49 16.59 -19.96
N TYR A 440 7.30 16.47 -20.56
CA TYR A 440 6.55 17.59 -21.11
C TYR A 440 5.96 18.50 -20.01
N GLY A 441 5.69 17.93 -18.83
CA GLY A 441 4.98 18.55 -17.72
C GLY A 441 3.47 18.45 -17.91
N TYR A 442 2.79 17.74 -16.99
CA TYR A 442 1.35 17.51 -17.10
C TYR A 442 0.52 18.79 -17.17
N ASN A 443 0.95 19.84 -16.47
CA ASN A 443 0.27 21.13 -16.46
C ASN A 443 0.34 21.87 -17.81
N ASN A 444 1.27 21.50 -18.69
CA ASN A 444 1.38 22.07 -20.03
C ASN A 444 0.41 21.41 -21.03
N ILE A 445 -0.20 20.27 -20.68
CA ILE A 445 -1.14 19.56 -21.54
C ILE A 445 -2.47 20.31 -21.56
N GLN A 446 -2.91 20.71 -22.76
CA GLN A 446 -4.21 21.36 -22.92
C GLN A 446 -5.34 20.41 -22.54
N MET A 447 -6.11 20.77 -21.51
CA MET A 447 -7.31 20.03 -21.13
C MET A 447 -8.32 19.99 -22.28
N ALA A 448 -8.78 18.78 -22.62
CA ALA A 448 -9.77 18.55 -23.66
C ALA A 448 -10.91 17.67 -23.14
N LEU A 449 -12.16 17.97 -23.54
CA LEU A 449 -13.30 17.13 -23.25
C LEU A 449 -13.48 16.05 -24.34
N PRO A 450 -13.75 14.79 -23.96
CA PRO A 450 -14.04 13.74 -24.92
C PRO A 450 -15.35 14.05 -25.66
N LYS A 451 -15.30 14.01 -27.00
CA LYS A 451 -16.45 14.32 -27.88
C LYS A 451 -17.39 13.14 -28.05
N THR A 452 -17.82 12.55 -26.94
CA THR A 452 -18.72 11.39 -26.92
C THR A 452 -19.97 11.74 -26.12
N TYR A 453 -21.13 11.75 -26.78
CA TYR A 453 -22.41 11.95 -26.12
C TYR A 453 -22.88 10.66 -25.45
N THR A 454 -23.27 10.75 -24.18
CA THR A 454 -23.81 9.64 -23.40
C THR A 454 -25.07 10.09 -22.68
N ILE A 455 -26.07 9.20 -22.61
CA ILE A 455 -27.28 9.41 -21.79
C ILE A 455 -27.07 8.70 -20.46
N ALA A 456 -27.05 9.45 -19.37
CA ALA A 456 -26.92 8.88 -18.03
C ALA A 456 -28.22 8.18 -17.61
N ASN A 457 -28.08 7.06 -16.90
CA ASN A 457 -29.17 6.34 -16.26
C ASN A 457 -28.84 6.10 -14.79
N GLN A 458 -29.82 6.33 -13.91
CA GLN A 458 -29.68 5.96 -12.50
C GLN A 458 -29.93 4.46 -12.34
N PHE A 459 -29.19 3.81 -11.43
CA PHE A 459 -29.50 2.44 -11.06
C PHE A 459 -30.83 2.42 -10.28
N PRO A 460 -31.87 1.68 -10.74
CA PRO A 460 -33.22 1.76 -10.16
C PRO A 460 -33.27 1.61 -8.63
N LEU A 461 -32.46 0.70 -8.07
CA LEU A 461 -32.37 0.49 -6.62
C LEU A 461 -31.88 1.73 -5.87
N ASN A 462 -30.86 2.42 -6.41
CA ASN A 462 -30.33 3.63 -5.79
C ASN A 462 -31.32 4.80 -5.92
N LYS A 463 -32.01 4.90 -7.06
CA LYS A 463 -33.08 5.90 -7.25
C LYS A 463 -34.20 5.71 -6.23
N LEU A 464 -34.65 4.46 -6.02
CA LEU A 464 -35.65 4.14 -5.01
C LEU A 464 -35.15 4.45 -3.59
N THR A 465 -33.91 4.06 -3.30
CA THR A 465 -33.25 4.34 -2.00
C THR A 465 -33.25 5.84 -1.70
N GLU A 466 -32.90 6.67 -2.68
CA GLU A 466 -32.85 8.13 -2.53
C GLU A 466 -34.23 8.73 -2.21
N LEU A 467 -35.27 8.28 -2.94
CA LEU A 467 -36.64 8.72 -2.69
C LEU A 467 -37.09 8.37 -1.28
N LEU A 468 -36.87 7.13 -0.85
CA LEU A 468 -37.21 6.69 0.51
C LEU A 468 -36.44 7.45 1.58
N ARG A 469 -35.17 7.79 1.34
CA ARG A 469 -34.38 8.59 2.30
C ARG A 469 -35.00 9.95 2.55
N TYR A 470 -35.42 10.67 1.50
CA TYR A 470 -36.09 11.96 1.64
C TYR A 470 -37.39 11.85 2.43
N ASP A 471 -38.19 10.81 2.16
CA ASP A 471 -39.46 10.61 2.84
C ASP A 471 -39.29 10.17 4.30
N MET A 472 -38.28 9.38 4.62
CA MET A 472 -37.92 9.01 5.99
C MET A 472 -37.50 10.26 6.80
N ALA A 473 -36.73 11.14 6.18
CA ALA A 473 -36.40 12.44 6.76
C ALA A 473 -37.65 13.32 6.95
N ALA A 474 -38.58 13.33 5.97
CA ALA A 474 -39.85 14.03 6.08
C ALA A 474 -40.77 13.48 7.18
N ALA A 475 -40.69 12.17 7.48
CA ALA A 475 -41.32 11.54 8.65
C ALA A 475 -40.61 11.88 9.99
N GLY A 476 -39.57 12.70 9.94
CA GLY A 476 -38.83 13.20 11.09
C GLY A 476 -37.89 12.15 11.71
N PHE A 477 -37.47 11.14 10.96
CA PHE A 477 -36.38 10.26 11.34
C PHE A 477 -35.06 10.86 10.86
N THR A 478 -33.97 10.61 11.60
CA THR A 478 -32.62 11.08 11.28
C THR A 478 -31.80 9.94 10.73
N GLU A 479 -31.16 10.14 9.57
CA GLU A 479 -30.34 9.10 8.95
C GLU A 479 -29.04 8.90 9.74
N ALA A 480 -28.64 7.64 9.93
CA ALA A 480 -27.36 7.24 10.49
C ALA A 480 -26.48 6.60 9.40
N LEU A 481 -25.16 6.59 9.66
CA LEU A 481 -24.17 5.93 8.81
C LEU A 481 -23.38 4.94 9.68
N THR A 482 -23.81 3.68 9.70
CA THR A 482 -23.16 2.64 10.50
C THR A 482 -22.04 1.92 9.73
N PHE A 483 -21.10 1.31 10.46
CA PHE A 483 -20.07 0.48 9.84
C PHE A 483 -20.67 -0.79 9.22
N ALA A 484 -20.12 -1.21 8.08
CA ALA A 484 -20.48 -2.47 7.44
C ALA A 484 -19.91 -3.70 8.15
N LEU A 485 -18.88 -3.50 9.00
CA LEU A 485 -18.21 -4.56 9.75
C LEU A 485 -18.57 -4.45 11.24
N CYS A 486 -18.75 -5.61 11.88
CA CYS A 486 -19.06 -5.71 13.29
C CYS A 486 -18.48 -6.98 13.92
N SER A 487 -18.64 -7.12 15.23
CA SER A 487 -18.31 -8.36 15.92
C SER A 487 -19.39 -9.42 15.69
N GLN A 488 -19.05 -10.69 15.94
CA GLN A 488 -20.02 -11.78 15.86
C GLN A 488 -21.15 -11.63 16.89
N GLU A 489 -20.81 -11.18 18.10
CA GLU A 489 -21.77 -10.94 19.17
C GLU A 489 -22.84 -9.91 18.78
N ASP A 490 -22.49 -8.89 17.98
CA ASP A 490 -23.42 -7.81 17.61
C ASP A 490 -24.60 -8.29 16.78
N ILE A 491 -24.37 -9.25 15.89
CA ILE A 491 -25.40 -9.80 14.97
C ILE A 491 -25.99 -11.13 15.44
N ALA A 492 -25.44 -11.72 16.50
CA ALA A 492 -25.85 -13.03 17.01
C ALA A 492 -26.21 -12.95 18.50
N ASP A 493 -25.23 -13.09 19.40
CA ASP A 493 -25.42 -13.25 20.84
C ASP A 493 -26.24 -12.11 21.47
N LYS A 494 -25.98 -10.86 21.04
CA LYS A 494 -26.71 -9.67 21.52
C LYS A 494 -28.15 -9.63 21.02
N LEU A 495 -28.45 -10.29 19.91
CA LEU A 495 -29.79 -10.44 19.34
C LEU A 495 -30.49 -11.75 19.75
N GLY A 496 -29.84 -12.57 20.60
CA GLY A 496 -30.40 -13.86 21.06
C GLY A 496 -30.37 -14.96 20.00
N LEU A 497 -29.46 -14.86 19.02
CA LEU A 497 -29.28 -15.84 17.95
C LEU A 497 -27.91 -16.51 18.06
N ASP A 498 -27.81 -17.74 17.57
CA ASP A 498 -26.51 -18.38 17.34
C ASP A 498 -25.90 -17.87 16.02
N ILE A 499 -24.59 -17.64 16.00
CA ILE A 499 -23.89 -17.12 14.82
C ILE A 499 -24.08 -18.01 13.58
N SER A 500 -24.18 -19.33 13.75
CA SER A 500 -24.40 -20.27 12.65
C SER A 500 -25.74 -20.05 11.93
N ALA A 501 -26.74 -19.48 12.60
CA ALA A 501 -28.07 -19.21 12.05
C ALA A 501 -28.13 -17.91 11.23
N THR A 502 -27.16 -17.00 11.37
CA THR A 502 -27.17 -15.65 10.78
C THR A 502 -26.78 -15.60 9.30
N LYS A 503 -26.22 -16.70 8.75
CA LYS A 503 -25.60 -16.73 7.41
C LYS A 503 -24.53 -15.63 7.19
N ALA A 504 -23.89 -15.14 8.26
CA ALA A 504 -22.85 -14.13 8.18
C ALA A 504 -21.61 -14.57 7.40
N VAL A 505 -20.90 -13.57 6.84
CA VAL A 505 -19.59 -13.72 6.20
C VAL A 505 -18.51 -13.33 7.20
N HIS A 506 -17.50 -14.18 7.36
CA HIS A 506 -16.40 -13.98 8.32
C HIS A 506 -15.15 -13.42 7.64
N ILE A 507 -14.49 -12.47 8.30
CA ILE A 507 -13.22 -11.90 7.88
C ILE A 507 -12.07 -12.75 8.44
N SER A 508 -11.12 -13.10 7.59
CA SER A 508 -9.90 -13.79 8.01
C SER A 508 -8.93 -12.83 8.69
N ASN A 509 -8.32 -13.26 9.80
CA ASN A 509 -7.31 -12.51 10.56
C ASN A 509 -7.72 -11.04 10.89
N PRO A 510 -8.90 -10.82 11.50
CA PRO A 510 -9.36 -9.47 11.83
C PRO A 510 -8.44 -8.83 12.86
N LYS A 511 -8.16 -7.53 12.70
CA LYS A 511 -7.27 -6.77 13.60
C LYS A 511 -7.91 -6.49 14.96
N THR A 512 -9.22 -6.31 14.99
CA THR A 512 -10.01 -6.03 16.18
C THR A 512 -11.23 -6.95 16.20
N ALA A 513 -11.83 -7.14 17.39
CA ALA A 513 -13.05 -7.93 17.54
C ALA A 513 -14.23 -7.31 16.76
N GLU A 514 -14.23 -6.00 16.54
CA GLU A 514 -15.29 -5.30 15.82
C GLU A 514 -15.26 -5.52 14.30
N PHE A 515 -14.25 -6.20 13.76
CA PHE A 515 -14.14 -6.50 12.32
C PHE A 515 -14.17 -8.01 12.03
N GLN A 516 -14.89 -8.78 12.82
CA GLN A 516 -14.96 -10.24 12.64
C GLN A 516 -15.90 -10.66 11.51
N VAL A 517 -17.00 -9.94 11.31
CA VAL A 517 -18.04 -10.27 10.32
C VAL A 517 -18.54 -9.03 9.59
N ALA A 518 -19.09 -9.24 8.40
CA ALA A 518 -19.92 -8.23 7.74
C ALA A 518 -21.35 -8.27 8.31
N ARG A 519 -21.98 -7.09 8.44
CA ARG A 519 -23.32 -6.95 9.01
C ARG A 519 -24.37 -7.74 8.23
N THR A 520 -25.24 -8.45 8.95
CA THR A 520 -26.40 -9.20 8.41
C THR A 520 -27.73 -8.49 8.65
N THR A 521 -27.70 -7.37 9.37
CA THR A 521 -28.82 -6.49 9.74
C THR A 521 -28.25 -5.12 10.07
N LEU A 522 -29.02 -4.06 9.84
CA LEU A 522 -28.64 -2.68 10.20
C LEU A 522 -28.94 -2.34 11.68
N LEU A 523 -29.77 -3.15 12.34
CA LEU A 523 -30.24 -2.89 13.70
C LEU A 523 -29.10 -2.72 14.73
N PRO A 524 -28.07 -3.59 14.80
CA PRO A 524 -26.99 -3.45 15.78
C PRO A 524 -26.25 -2.12 15.66
N GLY A 525 -26.00 -1.67 14.44
CA GLY A 525 -25.36 -0.39 14.17
C GLY A 525 -26.19 0.77 14.73
N LEU A 526 -27.49 0.78 14.45
CA LEU A 526 -28.41 1.80 14.96
C LEU A 526 -28.50 1.79 16.50
N LEU A 527 -28.51 0.62 17.14
CA LEU A 527 -28.51 0.50 18.60
C LEU A 527 -27.22 1.03 19.22
N LYS A 528 -26.06 0.73 18.63
CA LYS A 528 -24.77 1.32 19.04
C LYS A 528 -24.77 2.83 18.86
N THR A 529 -25.37 3.36 17.79
CA THR A 529 -25.52 4.80 17.60
C THR A 529 -26.35 5.43 18.72
N ILE A 530 -27.45 4.80 19.14
CA ILE A 530 -28.23 5.27 20.30
C ILE A 530 -27.37 5.22 21.57
N ALA A 531 -26.62 4.14 21.78
CA ALA A 531 -25.77 3.97 22.95
C ALA A 531 -24.68 5.06 23.05
N ALA A 532 -24.10 5.47 21.92
CA ALA A 532 -23.15 6.58 21.86
C ALA A 532 -23.83 7.96 22.09
N ASN A 533 -25.13 8.07 21.84
CA ASN A 533 -25.89 9.33 21.87
C ASN A 533 -26.93 9.41 23.01
N ARG A 534 -26.72 8.69 24.13
CA ARG A 534 -27.64 8.68 25.29
C ARG A 534 -27.98 10.06 25.86
N LYS A 535 -27.14 11.07 25.62
CA LYS A 535 -27.35 12.46 26.08
C LYS A 535 -28.35 13.24 25.24
N MET A 536 -28.74 12.73 24.07
CA MET A 536 -29.63 13.42 23.15
C MET A 536 -31.08 13.44 23.68
N PRO A 537 -31.86 14.48 23.34
CA PRO A 537 -33.27 14.55 23.72
C PRO A 537 -34.08 13.38 23.16
N LEU A 538 -34.97 12.84 24.00
CA LEU A 538 -35.96 11.84 23.58
C LEU A 538 -37.17 12.54 22.92
N PRO A 539 -37.85 11.89 21.96
CA PRO A 539 -37.56 10.57 21.40
C PRO A 539 -36.42 10.59 20.35
N LEU A 540 -35.57 9.55 20.37
CA LEU A 540 -34.60 9.31 19.30
C LEU A 540 -35.26 8.49 18.18
N LYS A 541 -35.25 9.04 16.97
CA LYS A 541 -35.80 8.42 15.76
C LYS A 541 -34.69 8.31 14.72
N LEU A 542 -34.10 7.13 14.60
CA LEU A 542 -32.99 6.90 13.66
C LEU A 542 -33.41 5.96 12.55
N PHE A 543 -32.85 6.14 11.36
CA PHE A 543 -32.99 5.19 10.27
C PHE A 543 -31.70 5.07 9.46
N GLU A 544 -31.57 3.98 8.70
CA GLU A 544 -30.51 3.79 7.72
C GLU A 544 -31.07 2.98 6.54
N ILE A 545 -30.67 3.32 5.32
CA ILE A 545 -31.00 2.54 4.12
C ILE A 545 -29.71 2.11 3.42
N SER A 546 -29.25 0.90 3.73
CA SER A 546 -27.93 0.42 3.31
C SER A 546 -27.89 -1.09 3.07
N ASP A 547 -26.77 -1.57 2.53
CA ASP A 547 -26.55 -2.98 2.22
C ASP A 547 -26.16 -3.81 3.44
N ILE A 548 -26.74 -5.00 3.56
CA ILE A 548 -26.28 -6.09 4.43
C ILE A 548 -25.66 -7.20 3.58
N VAL A 549 -24.81 -8.04 4.18
CA VAL A 549 -24.13 -9.15 3.49
C VAL A 549 -24.57 -10.50 4.05
N VAL A 550 -24.95 -11.41 3.16
CA VAL A 550 -25.39 -12.76 3.52
C VAL A 550 -24.70 -13.79 2.62
N LYS A 551 -24.30 -14.94 3.17
CA LYS A 551 -23.80 -16.07 2.38
C LYS A 551 -24.87 -16.57 1.39
N ASP A 552 -24.46 -16.71 0.14
CA ASP A 552 -25.32 -17.14 -0.96
C ASP A 552 -24.52 -18.03 -1.92
N SER A 553 -24.75 -19.35 -1.84
CA SER A 553 -24.07 -20.34 -2.67
C SER A 553 -24.47 -20.29 -4.14
N SER A 554 -25.51 -19.52 -4.50
CA SER A 554 -25.89 -19.30 -5.90
C SER A 554 -25.09 -18.22 -6.61
N ARG A 555 -24.25 -17.47 -5.87
CA ARG A 555 -23.41 -16.39 -6.39
C ARG A 555 -21.96 -16.84 -6.52
N ASP A 556 -21.29 -16.28 -7.52
CA ASP A 556 -19.88 -16.53 -7.85
C ASP A 556 -18.93 -16.23 -6.68
N VAL A 557 -19.17 -15.15 -5.94
CA VAL A 557 -18.37 -14.76 -4.76
C VAL A 557 -18.82 -15.46 -3.47
N GLY A 558 -19.85 -16.31 -3.52
CA GLY A 558 -20.40 -17.03 -2.36
C GLY A 558 -21.18 -16.18 -1.35
N ALA A 559 -21.42 -14.91 -1.67
CA ALA A 559 -22.17 -13.96 -0.84
C ALA A 559 -23.00 -13.00 -1.70
N ARG A 560 -24.01 -12.38 -1.09
CA ARG A 560 -24.91 -11.43 -1.74
C ARG A 560 -25.19 -10.25 -0.82
N ASN A 561 -25.35 -9.07 -1.43
CA ASN A 561 -25.81 -7.87 -0.75
C ASN A 561 -27.34 -7.76 -0.85
N TYR A 562 -27.98 -7.29 0.21
CA TYR A 562 -29.39 -6.90 0.21
C TYR A 562 -29.55 -5.48 0.71
N ARG A 563 -30.29 -4.64 -0.02
CA ARG A 563 -30.62 -3.27 0.43
C ARG A 563 -31.73 -3.30 1.47
N HIS A 564 -31.41 -2.95 2.71
CA HIS A 564 -32.37 -2.88 3.80
C HIS A 564 -32.64 -1.43 4.20
N LEU A 565 -33.89 -1.12 4.50
CA LEU A 565 -34.30 0.07 5.24
C LEU A 565 -34.57 -0.37 6.67
N CYS A 566 -33.80 0.16 7.62
CA CYS A 566 -34.01 -0.07 9.04
C CYS A 566 -34.30 1.24 9.75
N ALA A 567 -35.24 1.22 10.69
CA ALA A 567 -35.59 2.36 11.52
C ALA A 567 -35.80 1.92 12.97
N VAL A 568 -35.44 2.79 13.91
CA VAL A 568 -35.58 2.58 15.35
C VAL A 568 -36.23 3.79 16.01
N TYR A 569 -37.10 3.53 16.98
CA TYR A 569 -37.74 4.52 17.83
C TYR A 569 -37.37 4.22 19.29
N TYR A 570 -36.70 5.16 19.96
CA TYR A 570 -36.20 4.99 21.33
C TYR A 570 -36.73 6.11 22.22
N ASN A 571 -37.54 5.75 23.22
CA ASN A 571 -38.21 6.69 24.12
C ASN A 571 -38.64 5.97 25.41
N LYS A 572 -39.20 6.71 26.38
CA LYS A 572 -39.76 6.16 27.62
C LYS A 572 -40.82 5.07 27.38
N ASN A 573 -41.52 5.13 26.24
CA ASN A 573 -42.37 4.06 25.72
C ASN A 573 -41.80 3.54 24.39
N PRO A 574 -42.05 2.26 24.04
CA PRO A 574 -41.46 1.67 22.84
C PRO A 574 -41.97 2.30 21.53
N GLY A 575 -43.17 2.88 21.51
CA GLY A 575 -43.75 3.48 20.30
C GLY A 575 -43.99 2.46 19.18
N PHE A 576 -44.50 1.27 19.49
CA PHE A 576 -44.77 0.22 18.49
C PHE A 576 -45.73 0.70 17.40
N GLU A 577 -46.75 1.46 17.79
CA GLU A 577 -47.72 2.12 16.94
C GLU A 577 -47.10 3.17 15.99
N ILE A 578 -46.01 3.83 16.42
CA ILE A 578 -45.29 4.80 15.58
C ILE A 578 -44.48 4.08 14.52
N ILE A 579 -43.77 3.01 14.88
CA ILE A 579 -43.02 2.18 13.92
C ILE A 579 -43.96 1.44 12.95
N HIS A 580 -45.12 0.99 13.43
CA HIS A 580 -46.18 0.47 12.55
C HIS A 580 -46.68 1.54 11.57
N GLY A 581 -47.00 2.74 12.06
CA GLY A 581 -47.42 3.85 11.19
C GLY A 581 -46.33 4.28 10.20
N LEU A 582 -45.05 4.15 10.56
CA LEU A 582 -43.93 4.36 9.65
C LEU A 582 -43.91 3.32 8.53
N LEU A 583 -44.13 2.04 8.84
CA LEU A 583 -44.27 0.99 7.83
C LEU A 583 -45.43 1.30 6.87
N ASP A 584 -46.60 1.66 7.40
CA ASP A 584 -47.77 2.03 6.59
C ASP A 584 -47.47 3.23 5.67
N ARG A 585 -46.73 4.22 6.19
CA ARG A 585 -46.27 5.37 5.40
C ARG A 585 -45.32 4.94 4.27
N ILE A 586 -44.35 4.07 4.56
CA ILE A 586 -43.43 3.54 3.54
C ILE A 586 -44.21 2.78 2.45
N MET A 587 -45.14 1.92 2.83
CA MET A 587 -45.96 1.17 1.86
C MET A 587 -46.84 2.09 1.01
N GLN A 588 -47.39 3.15 1.60
CA GLN A 588 -48.12 4.19 0.85
C GLN A 588 -47.23 4.87 -0.20
N LEU A 589 -45.99 5.21 0.15
CA LEU A 589 -45.03 5.85 -0.77
C LEU A 589 -44.62 4.91 -1.91
N LEU A 590 -44.47 3.63 -1.60
CA LEU A 590 -44.21 2.57 -2.58
C LEU A 590 -45.44 2.19 -3.41
N ASN A 591 -46.60 2.81 -3.13
CA ASN A 591 -47.89 2.50 -3.74
C ASN A 591 -48.28 1.01 -3.60
N VAL A 592 -48.03 0.44 -2.42
CA VAL A 592 -48.35 -0.95 -2.07
C VAL A 592 -49.57 -0.95 -1.15
N PRO A 593 -50.73 -1.45 -1.60
CA PRO A 593 -51.95 -1.41 -0.79
C PRO A 593 -51.88 -2.38 0.41
N PRO A 594 -52.58 -2.11 1.52
CA PRO A 594 -52.71 -3.06 2.61
C PRO A 594 -53.62 -4.24 2.22
N GLY A 595 -53.29 -5.43 2.71
CA GLY A 595 -53.99 -6.69 2.43
C GLY A 595 -53.33 -7.54 1.35
N GLU A 596 -53.56 -8.85 1.37
CA GLU A 596 -52.98 -9.77 0.37
C GLU A 596 -53.62 -9.62 -1.03
N LYS A 597 -54.84 -9.05 -1.09
CA LYS A 597 -55.57 -8.84 -2.34
C LYS A 597 -54.87 -7.78 -3.18
N LYS A 598 -54.62 -8.06 -4.47
CA LYS A 598 -53.94 -7.19 -5.45
C LYS A 598 -52.43 -6.98 -5.23
N GLY A 599 -51.73 -7.94 -4.61
CA GLY A 599 -50.28 -7.88 -4.46
C GLY A 599 -49.79 -6.86 -3.43
N GLY A 600 -50.61 -6.61 -2.41
CA GLY A 600 -50.31 -5.70 -1.31
C GLY A 600 -49.38 -6.28 -0.24
N TYR A 601 -49.37 -5.64 0.93
CA TYR A 601 -48.61 -6.08 2.11
C TYR A 601 -49.53 -6.47 3.28
N VAL A 602 -49.07 -7.40 4.11
CA VAL A 602 -49.72 -7.78 5.37
C VAL A 602 -48.72 -7.94 6.50
N ILE A 603 -49.22 -7.74 7.72
CA ILE A 603 -48.47 -7.88 8.95
C ILE A 603 -49.01 -9.11 9.66
N LYS A 604 -48.18 -10.14 9.82
CA LYS A 604 -48.55 -11.38 10.54
C LYS A 604 -47.79 -11.45 11.86
N ALA A 605 -48.51 -11.67 12.95
CA ALA A 605 -47.89 -11.89 14.25
C ALA A 605 -46.89 -13.04 14.14
N SER A 606 -45.68 -12.81 14.64
CA SER A 606 -44.58 -13.76 14.59
C SER A 606 -43.75 -13.63 15.86
N GLU A 607 -43.01 -14.67 16.20
CA GLU A 607 -42.00 -14.62 17.24
C GLU A 607 -40.62 -14.31 16.65
N GLY A 608 -39.74 -13.71 17.45
CA GLY A 608 -38.36 -13.43 17.06
C GLY A 608 -37.49 -13.23 18.29
N ALA A 609 -36.32 -13.89 18.33
CA ALA A 609 -35.45 -13.90 19.52
C ALA A 609 -35.01 -12.49 19.98
N ALA A 610 -34.89 -11.54 19.04
CA ALA A 610 -34.52 -10.16 19.35
C ALA A 610 -35.69 -9.29 19.86
N PHE A 611 -36.92 -9.80 19.86
CA PHE A 611 -38.14 -9.04 20.13
C PHE A 611 -38.90 -9.55 21.36
N PHE A 612 -39.68 -8.67 21.98
CA PHE A 612 -40.54 -9.01 23.11
C PHE A 612 -41.72 -9.89 22.65
N PRO A 613 -42.00 -11.03 23.32
CA PRO A 613 -43.06 -11.96 22.92
C PRO A 613 -44.42 -11.29 22.76
N GLY A 614 -45.15 -11.65 21.71
CA GLY A 614 -46.44 -11.04 21.37
C GLY A 614 -46.38 -9.56 20.90
N ARG A 615 -45.18 -8.98 20.75
CA ARG A 615 -44.95 -7.62 20.23
C ARG A 615 -43.98 -7.62 19.05
N CYS A 616 -44.06 -8.65 18.20
CA CYS A 616 -43.31 -8.81 16.98
C CYS A 616 -44.24 -9.24 15.83
N ALA A 617 -43.94 -8.80 14.62
CA ALA A 617 -44.62 -9.22 13.43
C ALA A 617 -43.67 -9.33 12.24
N GLU A 618 -43.98 -10.27 11.35
CA GLU A 618 -43.35 -10.43 10.05
C GLU A 618 -44.14 -9.65 9.00
N ILE A 619 -43.40 -9.02 8.08
CA ILE A 619 -43.96 -8.23 7.00
C ILE A 619 -43.88 -9.06 5.72
N LEU A 620 -45.04 -9.34 5.14
CA LEU A 620 -45.16 -10.06 3.87
C LEU A 620 -45.64 -9.08 2.81
N ALA A 621 -44.95 -9.01 1.67
CA ALA A 621 -45.41 -8.26 0.50
C ALA A 621 -45.11 -9.06 -0.76
N ARG A 622 -45.98 -8.98 -1.77
CA ARG A 622 -45.81 -9.66 -3.06
C ARG A 622 -45.53 -11.18 -2.93
N GLY A 623 -46.10 -11.82 -1.91
CA GLY A 623 -45.97 -13.27 -1.67
C GLY A 623 -44.67 -13.71 -1.00
N GLN A 624 -43.81 -12.78 -0.53
CA GLN A 624 -42.57 -13.11 0.17
C GLN A 624 -42.40 -12.31 1.47
N SER A 625 -41.62 -12.87 2.41
CA SER A 625 -41.14 -12.14 3.58
C SER A 625 -40.17 -11.05 3.14
N ILE A 626 -40.45 -9.82 3.58
CA ILE A 626 -39.61 -8.66 3.28
C ILE A 626 -38.94 -8.11 4.52
N GLY A 627 -39.33 -8.50 5.73
CA GLY A 627 -38.76 -7.92 6.93
C GLY A 627 -39.55 -8.19 8.21
N LYS A 628 -39.13 -7.53 9.29
CA LYS A 628 -39.73 -7.64 10.63
C LYS A 628 -39.94 -6.26 11.24
N LEU A 629 -40.99 -6.14 12.06
CA LEU A 629 -41.19 -5.01 12.96
C LEU A 629 -41.54 -5.51 14.36
N GLY A 630 -41.12 -4.79 15.40
CA GLY A 630 -41.38 -5.22 16.77
C GLY A 630 -40.79 -4.32 17.83
N VAL A 631 -41.18 -4.60 19.07
CA VAL A 631 -40.53 -4.05 20.28
C VAL A 631 -39.35 -4.95 20.63
N LEU A 632 -38.17 -4.37 20.81
CA LEU A 632 -36.96 -5.13 21.14
C LEU A 632 -37.08 -5.78 22.52
N HIS A 633 -36.54 -6.99 22.65
CA HIS A 633 -36.51 -7.72 23.92
C HIS A 633 -35.64 -6.96 24.94
N PRO A 634 -36.04 -6.89 26.23
CA PRO A 634 -35.23 -6.23 27.26
C PRO A 634 -33.77 -6.71 27.33
N ASP A 635 -33.52 -8.00 27.07
CA ASP A 635 -32.16 -8.54 27.03
C ASP A 635 -31.31 -7.94 25.90
N VAL A 636 -31.90 -7.65 24.73
CA VAL A 636 -31.18 -6.99 23.64
C VAL A 636 -30.84 -5.56 24.04
N ILE A 637 -31.83 -4.84 24.57
CA ILE A 637 -31.66 -3.47 25.06
C ILE A 637 -30.52 -3.40 26.09
N THR A 638 -30.51 -4.29 27.08
CA THR A 638 -29.46 -4.30 28.11
C THR A 638 -28.10 -4.73 27.59
N LYS A 639 -28.03 -5.70 26.66
CA LYS A 639 -26.77 -6.14 26.02
C LYS A 639 -26.15 -5.07 25.10
N PHE A 640 -26.96 -4.16 24.55
CA PHE A 640 -26.48 -2.95 23.86
C PHE A 640 -26.36 -1.74 24.81
N GLU A 641 -26.43 -1.98 26.13
CA GLU A 641 -26.29 -0.99 27.20
C GLU A 641 -27.30 0.16 27.12
N LEU A 642 -28.49 -0.10 26.60
CA LEU A 642 -29.59 0.85 26.54
C LEU A 642 -30.49 0.72 27.78
N THR A 643 -31.22 1.79 28.11
CA THR A 643 -32.02 1.88 29.34
C THR A 643 -33.52 2.01 29.10
N MET A 644 -33.91 2.54 27.94
CA MET A 644 -35.31 2.77 27.57
C MET A 644 -35.76 1.72 26.55
N PRO A 645 -37.07 1.44 26.45
CA PRO A 645 -37.59 0.54 25.42
C PRO A 645 -37.38 1.10 24.01
N CYS A 646 -37.27 0.20 23.04
CA CYS A 646 -37.07 0.54 21.63
C CYS A 646 -37.97 -0.31 20.73
N SER A 647 -38.57 0.29 19.71
CA SER A 647 -39.17 -0.44 18.60
C SER A 647 -38.31 -0.31 17.35
N SER A 648 -38.28 -1.36 16.53
CA SER A 648 -37.57 -1.36 15.26
C SER A 648 -38.43 -1.85 14.11
N LEU A 649 -38.07 -1.41 12.91
CA LEU A 649 -38.55 -1.88 11.62
C LEU A 649 -37.32 -2.14 10.75
N GLU A 650 -37.27 -3.29 10.08
CA GLU A 650 -36.26 -3.55 9.05
C GLU A 650 -36.90 -4.30 7.89
N ILE A 651 -36.79 -3.74 6.67
CA ILE A 651 -37.31 -4.33 5.44
C ILE A 651 -36.27 -4.34 4.32
N ASN A 652 -36.23 -5.42 3.55
CA ASN A 652 -35.59 -5.49 2.25
C ASN A 652 -36.42 -4.70 1.23
N ILE A 653 -35.82 -3.67 0.62
CA ILE A 653 -36.54 -2.81 -0.34
C ILE A 653 -36.40 -3.27 -1.79
N GLU A 654 -35.50 -4.21 -2.10
CA GLU A 654 -35.32 -4.73 -3.46
C GLU A 654 -36.60 -5.31 -4.10
N PRO A 655 -37.49 -6.02 -3.37
CA PRO A 655 -38.71 -6.57 -3.95
C PRO A 655 -39.74 -5.53 -4.43
N PHE A 656 -39.52 -4.24 -4.17
CA PHE A 656 -40.41 -3.15 -4.59
C PHE A 656 -40.00 -2.47 -5.90
N LEU A 657 -38.93 -2.93 -6.53
CA LEU A 657 -38.52 -2.47 -7.87
C LEU A 657 -39.35 -3.07 -9.00
#